data_AF-A0A7S0SZT5-F1
#
_entry.id   AF-A0A7S0SZT5-F1
#
_cell.length_a   1.000
_cell.length_b   1.000
_cell.length_c   1.000
_cell.angle_alpha   90.00
_cell.angle_beta   90.00
_cell.angle_gamma   90.00
#
_symmetry.space_group_name_H-M   'P 1'
#
loop_
_entity.id
_entity.type
_entity.pdbx_description
1 polymer ?
#
loop_
_entity_poly.entity_id
_entity_poly.type
_entity_poly.pdbx_seq_one_letter_code
_entity_poly.pdbx_strand_id
1 'polypeptide(L)'
;MVLSQGFSHGGFRALPAVSTPMQPTGLPPRKYVETMRAALEGRRVVGGLTVNLEALLTPGYIPPAPEPGMPAAPILSSPRSVHVCMLSGVDPINLLEKSLKQFEKPGLGPGLAQMAYDHHKAKREEKIRKLIEARAKLSKDFQTPKRVFSARSTSKPSATTFAVAGAAAGTAKKEGLVSASRSTSARQPRKGAFAAAAAMDMLGDSTMMQRYAERTTKQAAQLAALGANRARYEEGRDQTQRDYDQKTAKANARGVLMAAEHTRREAERQQDLYDKGQAQVRLAEEFETQERHAAEERFQAEMVELEQQRQEALEAKRSQEETRLVKEKQTVEWKKKTASIRREQRAQVDALRAQLDARDVKLEEHTSHVLALRLERTAISKQGRDATIAANLVRADEIEESRKQEWIRRRVDRDRHVAAIKMAENVAGKRAERERVANEKRERVFHTAVEKEKERVALIEIGLQNQRLHALQLEEQRKVKVARRALERQLVIADRRERVENVGRRKEVERTHHRENMEMTMARVTLMQETKATIVADRQLRNCQRSLVDSARRQHLTEEQRVASRERWLTSVQNQKEIFAAASAPTTPRPRSAAGGGRTPRTPSGRPRPASSRAGSTAPASPVWYQQPRSQGAPSDLEGAPSDLEA
;
A
#
# COMPACT_ATOMS: atom_id res chain seq x y z
N MET A 1 46.55 -27.01 -31.45
CA MET A 1 47.45 -26.41 -30.45
C MET A 1 46.55 -25.71 -29.43
N VAL A 2 46.23 -26.34 -28.30
CA VAL A 2 46.97 -26.22 -27.00
C VAL A 2 46.91 -24.76 -26.54
N LEU A 3 46.36 -24.31 -25.41
CA LEU A 3 45.77 -24.82 -24.16
C LEU A 3 45.09 -23.56 -23.51
N SER A 4 43.88 -23.62 -22.95
CA SER A 4 43.58 -23.85 -21.51
C SER A 4 43.26 -22.59 -20.68
N GLN A 5 42.07 -22.63 -20.04
CA GLN A 5 41.70 -22.16 -18.67
C GLN A 5 41.79 -20.65 -18.35
N GLY A 6 40.93 -20.02 -17.53
CA GLY A 6 39.85 -20.44 -16.63
C GLY A 6 39.76 -19.46 -15.43
N PHE A 7 38.54 -19.23 -14.91
CA PHE A 7 38.20 -18.61 -13.59
C PHE A 7 38.62 -17.12 -13.34
N SER A 8 38.02 -16.28 -12.49
CA SER A 8 36.73 -16.17 -11.78
C SER A 8 36.73 -14.82 -11.01
N HIS A 9 35.54 -14.32 -10.67
CA HIS A 9 35.24 -13.45 -9.51
C HIS A 9 35.64 -11.97 -9.48
N GLY A 10 34.75 -11.23 -8.81
CA GLY A 10 34.74 -9.78 -8.70
C GLY A 10 35.98 -9.21 -8.02
N GLY A 11 36.36 -8.04 -8.50
CA GLY A 11 37.46 -7.26 -7.96
C GLY A 11 37.38 -5.84 -8.50
N PHE A 12 37.56 -4.90 -7.59
CA PHE A 12 37.68 -3.46 -7.80
C PHE A 12 38.37 -3.09 -9.12
N ARG A 13 37.76 -2.17 -9.87
CA ARG A 13 38.41 -1.56 -11.03
C ARG A 13 39.47 -0.57 -10.53
N ALA A 14 40.72 -1.01 -10.50
CA ALA A 14 41.87 -0.15 -10.26
C ALA A 14 41.95 0.94 -11.34
N LEU A 15 42.12 2.21 -10.91
CA LEU A 15 42.43 3.33 -11.80
C LEU A 15 43.95 3.35 -12.06
N PRO A 16 44.42 3.46 -13.31
CA PRO A 16 45.84 3.56 -13.60
C PRO A 16 46.42 4.91 -13.13
N ALA A 17 47.64 4.85 -12.61
CA ALA A 17 48.37 5.99 -12.06
C ALA A 17 49.12 6.78 -13.14
N VAL A 18 48.91 8.11 -13.12
CA VAL A 18 49.73 9.19 -13.70
C VAL A 18 49.84 9.27 -15.23
N SER A 19 49.49 10.45 -15.77
CA SER A 19 49.61 10.80 -17.18
C SER A 19 51.05 11.13 -17.58
N THR A 20 51.61 10.39 -18.53
CA THR A 20 52.70 10.85 -19.40
C THR A 20 52.13 11.61 -20.61
N PRO A 21 52.88 12.52 -21.25
CA PRO A 21 52.33 13.60 -22.09
C PRO A 21 51.76 13.18 -23.46
N MET A 22 51.48 11.90 -23.71
CA MET A 22 50.99 11.42 -25.01
C MET A 22 49.58 10.80 -25.01
N GLN A 23 48.81 10.85 -23.92
CA GLN A 23 47.37 10.48 -23.97
C GLN A 23 46.49 11.41 -23.10
N PRO A 24 45.33 11.90 -23.61
CA PRO A 24 44.50 12.91 -22.95
C PRO A 24 43.44 12.29 -22.00
N THR A 25 43.74 11.16 -21.36
CA THR A 25 42.77 10.41 -20.54
C THR A 25 43.21 10.20 -19.08
N GLY A 26 43.97 11.15 -18.53
CA GLY A 26 44.34 11.18 -17.10
C GLY A 26 43.90 12.44 -16.39
N LEU A 27 43.42 12.31 -15.14
CA LEU A 27 43.18 13.44 -14.24
C LEU A 27 44.51 14.16 -13.92
N PRO A 28 44.54 15.50 -13.89
CA PRO A 28 45.76 16.25 -13.60
C PRO A 28 46.30 15.90 -12.19
N PRO A 29 47.63 15.85 -11.99
CA PRO A 29 48.26 15.30 -10.78
C PRO A 29 47.72 15.88 -9.46
N ARG A 30 47.40 17.18 -9.44
CA ARG A 30 46.79 17.83 -8.25
C ARG A 30 45.41 17.27 -7.90
N LYS A 31 44.55 17.06 -8.90
CA LYS A 31 43.21 16.49 -8.68
C LYS A 31 43.27 15.04 -8.27
N TYR A 32 44.23 14.28 -8.78
CA TYR A 32 44.44 12.88 -8.40
C TYR A 32 44.81 12.75 -6.91
N VAL A 33 45.74 13.59 -6.43
CA VAL A 33 46.15 13.64 -5.02
C VAL A 33 44.99 14.05 -4.11
N GLU A 34 44.18 15.02 -4.51
CA GLU A 34 42.97 15.42 -3.77
C GLU A 34 41.91 14.31 -3.69
N THR A 35 41.67 13.58 -4.79
CA THR A 35 40.74 12.44 -4.78
C THR A 35 41.23 11.27 -3.93
N MET A 36 42.54 10.98 -3.92
CA MET A 36 43.13 9.94 -3.08
C MET A 36 43.09 10.31 -1.60
N ARG A 37 43.33 11.59 -1.27
CA ARG A 37 43.22 12.10 0.10
C ARG A 37 41.77 12.03 0.61
N ALA A 38 40.80 12.41 -0.21
CA ALA A 38 39.37 12.30 0.12
C ALA A 38 38.91 10.84 0.31
N ALA A 39 39.42 9.90 -0.50
CA ALA A 39 39.12 8.48 -0.38
C ALA A 39 39.70 7.85 0.89
N LEU A 40 40.90 8.26 1.32
CA LEU A 40 41.52 7.82 2.56
C LEU A 40 40.86 8.42 3.82
N GLU A 41 40.25 9.60 3.71
CA GLU A 41 39.49 10.26 4.78
C GLU A 41 38.00 9.86 4.82
N GLY A 42 37.56 8.90 4.00
CA GLY A 42 36.16 8.43 3.98
C GLY A 42 35.15 9.42 3.39
N ARG A 43 35.60 10.48 2.71
CA ARG A 43 34.72 11.48 2.07
C ARG A 43 34.49 11.15 0.60
N ARG A 44 33.22 10.99 0.20
CA ARG A 44 32.83 10.89 -1.22
C ARG A 44 32.71 12.28 -1.85
N VAL A 45 33.33 12.46 -3.01
CA VAL A 45 33.19 13.65 -3.85
C VAL A 45 32.17 13.34 -4.96
N VAL A 46 31.05 14.06 -4.99
CA VAL A 46 30.09 14.03 -6.11
C VAL A 46 29.83 15.47 -6.53
N GLY A 47 30.22 15.82 -7.76
CA GLY A 47 29.94 17.14 -8.33
C GLY A 47 30.75 18.32 -7.76
N GLY A 48 31.97 18.08 -7.28
CA GLY A 48 32.86 19.17 -6.82
C GLY A 48 32.60 19.70 -5.40
N LEU A 49 31.63 19.14 -4.68
CA LEU A 49 31.39 19.44 -3.26
C LEU A 49 31.78 18.23 -2.39
N THR A 50 32.69 18.47 -1.46
CA THR A 50 33.05 17.55 -0.38
C THR A 50 32.04 17.72 0.76
N VAL A 51 31.14 16.76 0.95
CA VAL A 51 30.17 16.80 2.07
C VAL A 51 30.50 15.70 3.07
N ASN A 52 30.77 16.12 4.31
CA ASN A 52 31.07 15.23 5.42
C ASN A 52 29.75 14.77 6.07
N LEU A 53 29.42 13.48 5.97
CA LEU A 53 28.13 12.93 6.45
C LEU A 53 27.92 13.10 7.97
N GLU A 54 29.00 13.18 8.74
CA GLU A 54 28.93 13.42 10.19
C GLU A 54 28.52 14.85 10.57
N ALA A 55 28.73 15.84 9.67
CA ALA A 55 28.39 17.24 9.93
C ALA A 55 26.89 17.55 9.78
N LEU A 56 26.12 16.66 9.14
CA LEU A 56 24.66 16.79 8.99
C LEU A 56 23.87 16.25 10.21
N LEU A 57 24.57 15.66 11.19
CA LEU A 57 23.99 15.07 12.40
C LEU A 57 24.11 15.99 13.63
N THR A 58 24.83 17.11 13.54
CA THR A 58 24.98 18.08 14.63
C THR A 58 23.83 19.09 14.65
N PRO A 59 23.10 19.24 15.78
CA PRO A 59 22.11 20.31 15.91
C PRO A 59 22.81 21.68 15.85
N GLY A 60 22.42 22.52 14.89
CA GLY A 60 22.97 23.88 14.73
C GLY A 60 23.87 24.11 13.51
N TYR A 61 23.88 23.20 12.53
CA TYR A 61 24.63 23.43 11.27
C TYR A 61 24.09 24.64 10.49
N ILE A 62 24.94 25.67 10.34
CA ILE A 62 24.74 26.79 9.42
C ILE A 62 25.70 26.53 8.24
N PRO A 63 25.20 26.31 7.01
CA PRO A 63 26.07 26.08 5.86
C PRO A 63 26.90 27.33 5.53
N PRO A 64 28.14 27.16 5.03
CA PRO A 64 28.95 28.29 4.57
C PRO A 64 28.24 29.00 3.41
N ALA A 65 28.37 30.33 3.35
CA ALA A 65 27.72 31.17 2.35
C ALA A 65 28.13 30.73 0.92
N PRO A 66 27.19 30.72 -0.03
CA PRO A 66 27.48 30.35 -1.42
C PRO A 66 28.40 31.39 -2.07
N GLU A 67 29.35 30.92 -2.89
CA GLU A 67 30.20 31.79 -3.69
C GLU A 67 29.37 32.66 -4.66
N PRO A 68 29.79 33.92 -4.90
CA PRO A 68 29.03 34.89 -5.68
C PRO A 68 28.90 34.42 -7.14
N GLY A 69 27.67 34.11 -7.57
CA GLY A 69 27.33 33.73 -8.95
C GLY A 69 26.54 32.43 -9.11
N MET A 70 26.39 31.63 -8.05
CA MET A 70 25.55 30.43 -8.08
C MET A 70 24.12 30.75 -7.61
N PRO A 71 23.06 30.38 -8.37
CA PRO A 71 21.70 30.53 -7.88
C PRO A 71 21.54 29.67 -6.61
N ALA A 72 21.15 30.30 -5.51
CA ALA A 72 20.90 29.61 -4.25
C ALA A 72 19.96 28.43 -4.50
N ALA A 73 20.40 27.21 -4.16
CA ALA A 73 19.55 26.04 -4.25
C ALA A 73 18.25 26.33 -3.47
N PRO A 74 17.06 26.12 -4.04
CA PRO A 74 15.82 26.29 -3.31
C PRO A 74 15.68 25.11 -2.35
N ILE A 75 16.40 25.20 -1.23
CA ILE A 75 16.26 24.30 -0.10
C ILE A 75 14.88 24.59 0.48
N LEU A 76 14.01 23.59 0.51
CA LEU A 76 12.70 23.67 1.15
C LEU A 76 12.89 24.06 2.62
N SER A 77 12.85 25.36 2.93
CA SER A 77 13.23 25.93 4.23
C SER A 77 12.14 25.79 5.30
N SER A 78 10.94 25.35 4.92
CA SER A 78 9.81 25.20 5.83
C SER A 78 9.83 23.81 6.49
N PRO A 79 9.91 23.72 7.85
CA PRO A 79 9.88 22.44 8.57
C PRO A 79 8.65 21.58 8.23
N ARG A 80 7.52 22.22 7.96
CA ARG A 80 6.28 21.55 7.49
C ARG A 80 6.47 20.86 6.15
N SER A 81 7.11 21.53 5.19
CA SER A 81 7.33 20.97 3.85
C SER A 81 8.28 19.76 3.91
N VAL A 82 9.34 19.84 4.73
CA VAL A 82 10.27 18.73 4.95
C VAL A 82 9.56 17.54 5.59
N HIS A 83 8.76 17.78 6.63
CA HIS A 83 8.00 16.72 7.31
C HIS A 83 7.01 16.00 6.38
N VAL A 84 6.28 16.76 5.56
CA VAL A 84 5.34 16.18 4.57
C VAL A 84 6.08 15.37 3.50
N CYS A 85 7.24 15.83 3.06
CA CYS A 85 8.10 15.07 2.13
C CYS A 85 8.56 13.74 2.76
N MET A 86 8.97 13.75 4.03
CA MET A 86 9.35 12.54 4.76
C MET A 86 8.18 11.56 4.93
N LEU A 87 7.00 12.05 5.34
CA LEU A 87 5.80 11.21 5.49
C LEU A 87 5.33 10.61 4.16
N SER A 88 5.47 11.38 3.08
CA SER A 88 5.06 10.95 1.73
C SER A 88 6.13 10.11 1.03
N GLY A 89 7.30 9.91 1.67
CA GLY A 89 8.45 9.20 1.07
C GLY A 89 9.03 9.88 -0.17
N VAL A 90 8.81 11.19 -0.32
CA VAL A 90 9.31 11.98 -1.46
C VAL A 90 10.61 12.66 -1.07
N ASP A 91 11.69 12.33 -1.77
CA ASP A 91 12.97 13.03 -1.60
C ASP A 91 12.86 14.48 -2.10
N PRO A 92 13.16 15.49 -1.28
CA PRO A 92 13.09 16.91 -1.67
C PRO A 92 13.95 17.24 -2.91
N ILE A 93 15.03 16.48 -3.16
CA ILE A 93 15.88 16.69 -4.34
C ILE A 93 15.13 16.34 -5.63
N ASN A 94 14.22 15.36 -5.60
CA ASN A 94 13.41 14.96 -6.75
C ASN A 94 12.27 15.95 -7.07
N LEU A 95 12.05 16.97 -6.23
CA LEU A 95 11.13 18.07 -6.48
C LEU A 95 11.80 19.26 -7.17
N LEU A 96 13.11 19.21 -7.38
CA LEU A 96 13.84 20.24 -8.11
C LEU A 96 13.53 20.13 -9.60
N GLU A 97 13.39 21.28 -10.25
CA GLU A 97 13.23 21.31 -11.71
C GLU A 97 14.55 20.93 -12.38
N LYS A 98 14.49 19.94 -13.26
CA LYS A 98 15.61 19.49 -14.08
C LYS A 98 15.50 20.15 -15.43
N SER A 99 16.55 20.79 -15.92
CA SER A 99 16.53 21.44 -17.24
C SER A 99 16.51 20.42 -18.38
N LEU A 100 16.00 20.81 -19.55
CA LEU A 100 15.89 19.94 -20.73
C LEU A 100 17.22 19.26 -21.10
N LYS A 101 18.34 19.99 -20.95
CA LYS A 101 19.70 19.48 -21.18
C LYS A 101 20.07 18.25 -20.33
N GLN A 102 19.44 18.05 -19.18
CA GLN A 102 19.68 16.88 -18.33
C GLN A 102 18.96 15.62 -18.84
N PHE A 103 17.99 15.77 -19.75
CA PHE A 103 17.27 14.67 -20.39
C PHE A 103 17.86 14.29 -21.76
N GLU A 104 18.74 15.13 -22.31
CA GLU A 104 19.53 14.86 -23.51
C GLU A 104 20.63 13.83 -23.20
N LYS A 105 20.33 12.55 -23.44
CA LYS A 105 21.32 11.47 -23.35
C LYS A 105 21.95 11.23 -24.72
N PRO A 106 23.25 10.90 -24.80
CA PRO A 106 23.89 10.55 -26.06
C PRO A 106 23.17 9.36 -26.70
N GLY A 107 22.64 9.57 -27.92
CA GLY A 107 21.85 8.59 -28.67
C GLY A 107 20.32 8.71 -28.52
N LEU A 108 19.80 9.65 -27.72
CA LEU A 108 18.37 9.91 -27.59
C LEU A 108 17.95 11.07 -28.52
N GLY A 109 16.97 10.85 -29.40
CA GLY A 109 16.49 11.89 -30.32
C GLY A 109 15.84 13.07 -29.58
N PRO A 110 15.92 14.30 -30.12
CA PRO A 110 15.47 15.52 -29.43
C PRO A 110 13.98 15.49 -29.06
N GLY A 111 13.12 14.88 -29.88
CA GLY A 111 11.70 14.71 -29.57
C GLY A 111 11.43 13.80 -28.35
N LEU A 112 12.27 12.79 -28.12
CA LEU A 112 12.16 11.90 -26.96
C LEU A 112 12.66 12.58 -25.68
N ALA A 113 13.71 13.40 -25.78
CA ALA A 113 14.18 14.22 -24.66
C ALA A 113 13.11 15.24 -24.23
N GLN A 114 12.43 15.87 -25.20
CA GLN A 114 11.32 16.80 -24.92
C GLN A 114 10.15 16.10 -24.23
N MET A 115 9.68 14.95 -24.74
CA MET A 115 8.61 14.20 -24.07
C MET A 115 9.01 13.73 -22.65
N ALA A 116 10.26 13.33 -22.45
CA ALA A 116 10.75 12.94 -21.12
C ALA A 116 10.77 14.12 -20.15
N TYR A 117 11.15 15.31 -20.63
CA TYR A 117 11.07 16.55 -19.87
C TYR A 117 9.62 16.94 -19.55
N ASP A 118 8.71 16.91 -20.52
CA ASP A 118 7.29 17.25 -20.33
C ASP A 118 6.62 16.30 -19.32
N HIS A 119 6.91 15.00 -19.43
CA HIS A 119 6.43 13.99 -18.47
C HIS A 119 7.03 14.19 -17.07
N HIS A 120 8.31 14.54 -16.96
CA HIS A 120 8.93 14.90 -15.68
C HIS A 120 8.26 16.14 -15.05
N LYS A 121 7.99 17.16 -15.86
CA LYS A 121 7.33 18.39 -15.44
C LYS A 121 5.91 18.11 -14.92
N ALA A 122 5.12 17.35 -15.66
CA ALA A 122 3.78 16.94 -15.24
C ALA A 122 3.78 16.14 -13.92
N LYS A 123 4.66 15.14 -13.79
CA LYS A 123 4.78 14.34 -12.54
C LYS A 123 5.26 15.19 -11.37
N ARG A 124 6.16 16.14 -11.62
CA ARG A 124 6.64 17.08 -10.60
C ARG A 124 5.50 17.96 -10.09
N GLU A 125 4.73 18.54 -11.00
CA GLU A 125 3.59 19.40 -10.66
C GLU A 125 2.53 18.63 -9.85
N GLU A 126 2.23 17.39 -10.25
CA GLU A 126 1.30 16.53 -9.52
C GLU A 126 1.79 16.21 -8.09
N LYS A 127 3.08 15.88 -7.95
CA LYS A 127 3.70 15.65 -6.64
C LYS A 127 3.68 16.91 -5.77
N ILE A 128 3.98 18.08 -6.35
CA ILE A 128 3.94 19.36 -5.65
C ILE A 128 2.51 19.67 -5.18
N ARG A 129 1.48 19.47 -6.02
CA ARG A 129 0.07 19.65 -5.61
C ARG A 129 -0.29 18.77 -4.42
N LYS A 130 0.02 17.48 -4.47
CA LYS A 130 -0.21 16.53 -3.37
C LYS A 130 0.51 16.93 -2.08
N LEU A 131 1.75 17.42 -2.18
CA LEU A 131 2.52 17.89 -1.02
C LEU A 131 1.97 19.20 -0.45
N ILE A 132 1.43 20.10 -1.28
CA ILE A 132 0.76 21.33 -0.83
C ILE A 132 -0.54 20.99 -0.08
N GLU A 133 -1.34 20.06 -0.60
CA GLU A 133 -2.56 19.58 0.06
C GLU A 133 -2.25 18.90 1.40
N ALA A 134 -1.23 18.04 1.44
CA ALA A 134 -0.79 17.40 2.68
C ALA A 134 -0.19 18.40 3.68
N ARG A 135 0.48 19.45 3.20
CA ARG A 135 0.95 20.56 4.03
C ARG A 135 -0.19 21.36 4.63
N ALA A 136 -1.28 21.58 3.88
CA ALA A 136 -2.46 22.30 4.36
C ALA A 136 -3.16 21.57 5.52
N LYS A 137 -3.07 20.24 5.57
CA LYS A 137 -3.61 19.41 6.67
C LYS A 137 -2.83 19.52 7.99
N LEU A 138 -1.61 20.06 7.96
CA LEU A 138 -0.81 20.31 9.17
C LEU A 138 -1.12 21.69 9.77
N SER A 139 -1.16 21.79 11.09
CA SER A 139 -1.34 23.07 11.81
C SER A 139 -0.27 24.10 11.42
N LYS A 140 -0.61 25.39 11.51
CA LYS A 140 0.31 26.50 11.22
C LYS A 140 1.51 26.51 12.20
N ASP A 141 1.31 26.04 13.42
CA ASP A 141 2.32 26.01 14.50
C ASP A 141 3.03 24.66 14.65
N PHE A 142 3.07 23.85 13.58
CA PHE A 142 3.66 22.51 13.62
C PHE A 142 5.16 22.55 13.97
N GLN A 143 5.51 21.96 15.12
CA GLN A 143 6.89 21.67 15.52
C GLN A 143 7.20 20.19 15.23
N THR A 144 8.35 19.93 14.61
CA THR A 144 8.80 18.55 14.38
C THR A 144 9.06 17.84 15.71
N PRO A 145 8.66 16.56 15.87
CA PRO A 145 8.91 15.82 17.10
C PRO A 145 10.43 15.73 17.34
N LYS A 146 10.90 16.33 18.44
CA LYS A 146 12.30 16.23 18.88
C LYS A 146 12.58 14.78 19.27
N ARG A 147 13.32 14.04 18.43
CA ARG A 147 13.89 12.74 18.83
C ARG A 147 14.88 12.98 19.97
N VAL A 148 14.54 12.57 21.17
CA VAL A 148 15.47 12.48 22.30
C VAL A 148 16.31 11.23 22.08
N PHE A 149 17.52 11.38 21.54
CA PHE A 149 18.50 10.30 21.48
C PHE A 149 18.98 10.01 22.91
N SER A 150 18.41 8.99 23.56
CA SER A 150 19.01 8.43 24.77
C SER A 150 20.21 7.59 24.36
N ALA A 151 21.42 8.03 24.74
CA ALA A 151 22.64 7.29 24.53
C ALA A 151 22.54 5.90 25.20
N ARG A 152 22.75 4.86 24.38
CA ARG A 152 22.77 3.45 24.78
C ARG A 152 24.06 3.18 25.54
N SER A 153 23.99 2.97 26.86
CA SER A 153 25.15 2.48 27.63
C SER A 153 25.40 1.01 27.26
N THR A 154 26.64 0.73 26.90
CA THR A 154 27.14 -0.60 26.58
C THR A 154 27.44 -1.34 27.87
N SER A 155 26.61 -2.32 28.23
CA SER A 155 27.07 -3.45 29.05
C SER A 155 26.68 -4.75 28.33
N LYS A 156 27.70 -5.56 28.04
CA LYS A 156 27.58 -6.91 27.47
C LYS A 156 27.62 -7.96 28.60
N PRO A 157 27.08 -9.16 28.37
CA PRO A 157 26.83 -10.18 29.39
C PRO A 157 27.89 -11.30 29.42
N SER A 158 27.92 -12.07 30.51
CA SER A 158 28.43 -13.47 30.59
C SER A 158 27.57 -14.19 31.64
N ALA A 159 26.72 -15.14 31.26
CA ALA A 159 26.99 -16.57 30.99
C ALA A 159 27.38 -17.33 32.28
N THR A 160 26.90 -18.52 32.64
CA THR A 160 25.86 -19.47 32.23
C THR A 160 25.96 -20.59 33.28
N THR A 161 24.86 -21.16 33.79
CA THR A 161 24.80 -22.61 34.05
C THR A 161 23.36 -23.11 34.08
N PHE A 162 23.19 -24.22 33.36
CA PHE A 162 21.98 -24.97 33.06
C PHE A 162 21.77 -26.11 34.07
N ALA A 163 20.51 -26.44 34.37
CA ALA A 163 19.91 -27.78 34.51
C ALA A 163 18.48 -27.58 35.07
N VAL A 164 17.39 -27.69 34.32
CA VAL A 164 16.74 -28.88 33.70
C VAL A 164 16.27 -29.93 34.71
N ALA A 165 14.98 -29.83 35.06
CA ALA A 165 13.95 -30.89 35.12
C ALA A 165 12.72 -30.22 35.81
N GLY A 166 11.49 -30.18 35.28
CA GLY A 166 10.83 -31.07 34.34
C GLY A 166 9.62 -31.72 35.04
N ALA A 167 8.43 -31.50 34.47
CA ALA A 167 7.11 -32.09 34.78
C ALA A 167 6.36 -31.49 36.00
N ALA A 168 5.24 -30.75 35.86
CA ALA A 168 3.97 -30.94 35.13
C ALA A 168 2.94 -31.82 35.87
N ALA A 169 1.74 -31.24 36.01
CA ALA A 169 0.43 -31.83 36.30
C ALA A 169 0.28 -32.55 37.67
N GLY A 170 -0.73 -32.29 38.50
CA GLY A 170 -2.11 -31.92 38.19
C GLY A 170 -3.01 -33.14 38.47
N THR A 171 -4.14 -32.90 39.15
CA THR A 171 -5.24 -33.83 39.50
C THR A 171 -4.98 -34.74 40.71
N ALA A 172 -5.96 -35.17 41.51
CA ALA A 172 -7.31 -34.75 41.85
C ALA A 172 -7.80 -35.73 42.96
N LYS A 173 -8.76 -35.28 43.78
CA LYS A 173 -9.83 -36.05 44.48
C LYS A 173 -9.46 -37.28 45.35
N LYS A 174 -9.77 -37.32 46.66
CA LYS A 174 -11.06 -37.38 47.39
C LYS A 174 -11.53 -38.82 47.68
N GLU A 175 -11.88 -39.05 48.95
CA GLU A 175 -12.71 -40.14 49.56
C GLU A 175 -12.01 -41.51 49.76
N GLY A 176 -12.23 -42.29 50.83
CA GLY A 176 -13.09 -42.26 52.03
C GLY A 176 -12.43 -43.15 53.13
N LEU A 177 -12.64 -42.89 54.42
CA LEU A 177 -13.68 -43.44 55.31
C LEU A 177 -13.41 -44.88 55.83
N VAL A 178 -13.66 -45.04 57.14
CA VAL A 178 -13.94 -46.27 57.93
C VAL A 178 -12.70 -47.04 58.46
N SER A 179 -12.29 -46.88 59.72
CA SER A 179 -12.78 -47.47 61.00
C SER A 179 -12.26 -48.88 61.32
N ALA A 180 -12.02 -49.09 62.62
CA ALA A 180 -11.80 -50.34 63.36
C ALA A 180 -10.38 -50.94 63.24
N SER A 181 -9.71 -51.47 64.27
CA SER A 181 -10.17 -52.03 65.53
C SER A 181 -9.02 -52.08 66.55
N ARG A 182 -9.35 -51.88 67.83
CA ARG A 182 -8.92 -52.69 68.99
C ARG A 182 -7.72 -53.63 68.81
N SER A 183 -6.71 -53.48 69.67
CA SER A 183 -6.29 -54.59 70.53
C SER A 183 -5.80 -54.08 71.88
N THR A 184 -6.32 -54.73 72.90
CA THR A 184 -6.12 -54.55 74.33
C THR A 184 -4.98 -55.45 74.82
N SER A 185 -4.13 -54.94 75.71
CA SER A 185 -3.39 -55.75 76.69
C SER A 185 -3.12 -54.84 77.89
N ALA A 186 -4.00 -54.85 78.89
CA ALA A 186 -3.88 -55.67 80.08
C ALA A 186 -2.63 -55.32 80.93
N ARG A 187 -2.80 -54.34 81.82
CA ARG A 187 -2.04 -54.31 83.09
C ARG A 187 -2.99 -54.00 84.23
N GLN A 188 -3.25 -55.04 85.01
CA GLN A 188 -4.13 -55.05 86.17
C GLN A 188 -3.64 -54.07 87.25
N PRO A 189 -4.54 -53.31 87.90
CA PRO A 189 -4.28 -52.77 89.23
C PRO A 189 -4.45 -53.91 90.26
N ARG A 190 -3.39 -54.17 91.02
CA ARG A 190 -3.39 -55.14 92.12
C ARG A 190 -4.44 -54.77 93.16
N LYS A 191 -5.24 -55.78 93.52
CA LYS A 191 -6.05 -55.82 94.75
C LYS A 191 -5.15 -55.57 95.96
N GLY A 192 -5.56 -54.64 96.79
CA GLY A 192 -4.92 -54.29 98.06
C GLY A 192 -5.87 -53.46 98.90
N ALA A 193 -7.11 -53.92 99.00
CA ALA A 193 -8.11 -53.38 99.89
C ALA A 193 -7.97 -54.10 101.25
N PHE A 194 -8.01 -53.32 102.33
CA PHE A 194 -8.30 -53.74 103.70
C PHE A 194 -7.39 -54.79 104.36
N ALA A 195 -6.27 -54.35 104.94
CA ALA A 195 -5.60 -55.04 106.04
C ALA A 195 -4.59 -54.13 106.78
N ALA A 196 -5.05 -52.98 107.33
CA ALA A 196 -4.26 -52.18 108.29
C ALA A 196 -5.12 -51.18 109.09
N ALA A 197 -6.40 -51.50 109.36
CA ALA A 197 -7.28 -50.66 110.18
C ALA A 197 -8.02 -51.43 111.28
N ALA A 198 -7.66 -52.71 111.51
CA ALA A 198 -8.29 -53.57 112.51
C ALA A 198 -7.26 -54.15 113.51
N ALA A 199 -6.29 -53.32 113.92
CA ALA A 199 -5.32 -53.65 114.98
C ALA A 199 -4.93 -52.40 115.81
N MET A 200 -5.89 -51.49 116.01
CA MET A 200 -5.79 -50.34 116.93
C MET A 200 -7.16 -50.16 117.61
N ASP A 201 -7.67 -51.23 118.22
CA ASP A 201 -8.93 -51.24 118.97
C ASP A 201 -8.71 -51.71 120.41
N MET A 202 -7.58 -51.27 121.00
CA MET A 202 -7.18 -51.53 122.38
C MET A 202 -6.50 -50.27 122.94
N LEU A 203 -7.21 -49.14 122.91
CA LEU A 203 -7.08 -47.96 123.79
C LEU A 203 -8.02 -46.88 123.24
N GLY A 204 -9.12 -46.67 123.96
CA GLY A 204 -10.14 -45.69 123.60
C GLY A 204 -9.59 -44.27 123.64
N ASP A 205 -9.56 -43.62 122.48
CA ASP A 205 -9.62 -42.17 122.34
C ASP A 205 -10.52 -41.83 121.14
N SER A 206 -11.83 -41.74 121.41
CA SER A 206 -12.90 -41.48 120.43
C SER A 206 -12.69 -40.19 119.62
N THR A 207 -11.84 -39.28 120.11
CA THR A 207 -11.50 -38.00 119.48
C THR A 207 -10.49 -38.14 118.34
N MET A 208 -9.60 -39.14 118.36
CA MET A 208 -8.58 -39.33 117.31
C MET A 208 -9.16 -39.96 116.05
N MET A 209 -10.12 -40.89 116.19
CA MET A 209 -10.84 -41.49 115.06
C MET A 209 -11.72 -40.46 114.33
N GLN A 210 -12.40 -39.57 115.05
CA GLN A 210 -13.14 -38.45 114.43
C GLN A 210 -12.22 -37.51 113.66
N ARG A 211 -11.04 -37.17 114.21
CA ARG A 211 -10.04 -36.33 113.50
C ARG A 211 -9.50 -37.00 112.23
N TYR A 212 -9.32 -38.32 112.24
CA TYR A 212 -8.94 -39.06 111.03
C TYR A 212 -10.06 -39.09 109.99
N ALA A 213 -11.31 -39.33 110.39
CA ALA A 213 -12.47 -39.25 109.50
C ALA A 213 -12.68 -37.84 108.92
N GLU A 214 -12.44 -36.79 109.70
CA GLU A 214 -12.44 -35.41 109.21
C GLU A 214 -11.27 -35.11 108.26
N ARG A 215 -10.09 -35.69 108.49
CA ARG A 215 -8.95 -35.54 107.58
C ARG A 215 -9.19 -36.24 106.24
N THR A 216 -9.74 -37.45 106.26
CA THR A 216 -10.04 -38.20 105.04
C THR A 216 -11.17 -37.56 104.23
N THR A 217 -12.21 -37.03 104.89
CA THR A 217 -13.27 -36.27 104.22
C THR A 217 -12.75 -34.95 103.63
N LYS A 218 -11.87 -34.22 104.34
CA LYS A 218 -11.20 -33.01 103.80
C LYS A 218 -10.30 -33.34 102.60
N GLN A 219 -9.55 -34.44 102.64
CA GLN A 219 -8.74 -34.89 101.51
C GLN A 219 -9.60 -35.33 100.31
N ALA A 220 -10.69 -36.06 100.56
CA ALA A 220 -11.64 -36.43 99.53
C ALA A 220 -12.31 -35.21 98.89
N ALA A 221 -12.67 -34.19 99.68
CA ALA A 221 -13.22 -32.93 99.19
C ALA A 221 -12.19 -32.13 98.35
N GLN A 222 -10.91 -32.13 98.73
CA GLN A 222 -9.85 -31.52 97.94
C GLN A 222 -9.63 -32.23 96.60
N LEU A 223 -9.62 -33.57 96.59
CA LEU A 223 -9.52 -34.35 95.35
C LEU A 223 -10.75 -34.16 94.45
N ALA A 224 -11.95 -34.07 95.02
CA ALA A 224 -13.17 -33.77 94.29
C ALA A 224 -13.14 -32.35 93.68
N ALA A 225 -12.63 -31.35 94.42
CA ALA A 225 -12.46 -29.98 93.93
C ALA A 225 -11.43 -29.91 92.78
N LEU A 226 -10.31 -30.64 92.88
CA LEU A 226 -9.34 -30.74 91.78
C LEU A 226 -9.92 -31.46 90.56
N GLY A 227 -10.73 -32.51 90.76
CA GLY A 227 -11.47 -33.19 89.71
C GLY A 227 -12.48 -32.28 89.00
N ALA A 228 -13.24 -31.49 89.76
CA ALA A 228 -14.18 -30.51 89.22
C ALA A 228 -13.48 -29.39 88.43
N ASN A 229 -12.33 -28.91 88.90
CA ASN A 229 -11.53 -27.93 88.16
C ASN A 229 -10.98 -28.53 86.86
N ARG A 230 -10.49 -29.78 86.89
CA ARG A 230 -10.03 -30.48 85.69
C ARG A 230 -11.15 -30.65 84.65
N ALA A 231 -12.35 -31.05 85.09
CA ALA A 231 -13.52 -31.16 84.22
C ALA A 231 -13.87 -29.80 83.57
N ARG A 232 -13.81 -28.69 84.31
CA ARG A 232 -14.04 -27.34 83.75
C ARG A 232 -12.99 -26.95 82.70
N TYR A 233 -11.72 -27.32 82.90
CA TYR A 233 -10.67 -27.08 81.89
C TYR A 233 -10.86 -27.94 80.64
N GLU A 234 -11.27 -29.20 80.81
CA GLU A 234 -11.57 -30.11 79.70
C GLU A 234 -12.80 -29.61 78.91
N GLU A 235 -13.87 -29.19 79.58
CA GLU A 235 -15.04 -28.55 78.94
C GLU A 235 -14.68 -27.25 78.19
N GLY A 236 -13.84 -26.39 78.79
CA GLY A 236 -13.37 -25.16 78.14
C GLY A 236 -12.52 -25.43 76.89
N ARG A 237 -11.71 -26.50 76.91
CA ARG A 237 -10.93 -26.97 75.76
C ARG A 237 -11.83 -27.54 74.67
N ASP A 238 -12.81 -28.36 75.04
CA ASP A 238 -13.77 -28.93 74.09
C ASP A 238 -14.63 -27.85 73.45
N GLN A 239 -15.01 -26.82 74.21
CA GLN A 239 -15.75 -25.68 73.69
C GLN A 239 -14.91 -24.86 72.69
N THR A 240 -13.64 -24.59 72.99
CA THR A 240 -12.74 -23.91 72.06
C THR A 240 -12.47 -24.72 70.80
N GLN A 241 -12.40 -26.05 70.90
CA GLN A 241 -12.29 -26.94 69.75
C GLN A 241 -13.54 -26.90 68.87
N ARG A 242 -14.74 -26.98 69.46
CA ARG A 242 -16.02 -26.86 68.74
C ARG A 242 -16.14 -25.51 68.03
N ASP A 243 -15.74 -24.42 68.68
CA ASP A 243 -15.76 -23.08 68.08
C ASP A 243 -14.77 -22.96 66.91
N TYR A 244 -13.60 -23.59 67.02
CA TYR A 244 -12.63 -23.68 65.92
C TYR A 244 -13.19 -24.47 64.74
N ASP A 245 -13.73 -25.66 65.00
CA ASP A 245 -14.31 -26.54 63.98
C ASP A 245 -15.51 -25.88 63.27
N GLN A 246 -16.34 -25.13 64.01
CA GLN A 246 -17.44 -24.38 63.43
C GLN A 246 -16.95 -23.22 62.55
N LYS A 247 -15.86 -22.53 62.94
CA LYS A 247 -15.27 -21.45 62.15
C LYS A 247 -14.60 -21.98 60.89
N THR A 248 -13.87 -23.09 60.97
CA THR A 248 -13.23 -23.73 59.81
C THR A 248 -14.28 -24.29 58.86
N ALA A 249 -15.34 -24.93 59.36
CA ALA A 249 -16.46 -25.38 58.53
C ALA A 249 -17.14 -24.23 57.77
N LYS A 250 -17.38 -23.09 58.44
CA LYS A 250 -17.93 -21.88 57.80
C LYS A 250 -16.98 -21.30 56.74
N ALA A 251 -15.68 -21.27 57.00
CA ALA A 251 -14.68 -20.81 56.05
C ALA A 251 -14.60 -21.73 54.82
N ASN A 252 -14.61 -23.05 55.03
CA ASN A 252 -14.61 -24.04 53.96
C ASN A 252 -15.88 -23.95 53.11
N ALA A 253 -17.06 -23.80 53.73
CA ALA A 253 -18.32 -23.62 53.01
C ALA A 253 -18.30 -22.38 52.11
N ARG A 254 -17.75 -21.25 52.60
CA ARG A 254 -17.55 -20.04 51.80
C ARG A 254 -16.55 -20.27 50.66
N GLY A 255 -15.47 -20.99 50.92
CA GLY A 255 -14.49 -21.36 49.89
C GLY A 255 -15.11 -22.17 48.75
N VAL A 256 -15.97 -23.15 49.08
CA VAL A 256 -16.68 -23.97 48.08
C VAL A 256 -17.65 -23.11 47.25
N LEU A 257 -18.41 -22.22 47.87
CA LEU A 257 -19.33 -21.33 47.15
C LEU A 257 -18.59 -20.37 46.21
N MET A 258 -17.48 -19.77 46.67
CA MET A 258 -16.68 -18.88 45.83
C MET A 258 -16.01 -19.63 44.67
N ALA A 259 -15.56 -20.87 44.90
CA ALA A 259 -15.02 -21.72 43.84
C ALA A 259 -16.10 -22.07 42.81
N ALA A 260 -17.33 -22.40 43.25
CA ALA A 260 -18.46 -22.68 42.37
C ALA A 260 -18.90 -21.45 41.56
N GLU A 261 -18.88 -20.25 42.16
CA GLU A 261 -19.12 -19.01 41.40
C GLU A 261 -18.04 -18.75 40.37
N HIS A 262 -16.76 -19.01 40.71
CA HIS A 262 -15.65 -18.82 39.77
C HIS A 262 -15.77 -19.75 38.57
N THR A 263 -16.05 -21.04 38.80
CA THR A 263 -16.24 -22.01 37.72
C THR A 263 -17.45 -21.66 36.85
N ARG A 264 -18.54 -21.15 37.46
CA ARG A 264 -19.71 -20.67 36.70
C ARG A 264 -19.35 -19.47 35.80
N ARG A 265 -18.66 -18.47 36.34
CA ARG A 265 -18.19 -17.31 35.55
C ARG A 265 -17.19 -17.71 34.47
N GLU A 266 -16.37 -18.72 34.70
CA GLU A 266 -15.47 -19.29 33.68
C GLU A 266 -16.24 -19.98 32.56
N ALA A 267 -17.26 -20.77 32.89
CA ALA A 267 -18.13 -21.39 31.91
C ALA A 267 -18.90 -20.35 31.08
N GLU A 268 -19.46 -19.32 31.73
CA GLU A 268 -20.12 -18.19 31.05
C GLU A 268 -19.15 -17.48 30.08
N ARG A 269 -17.91 -17.20 30.51
CA ARG A 269 -16.90 -16.59 29.64
C ARG A 269 -16.51 -17.49 28.45
N GLN A 270 -16.41 -18.80 28.65
CA GLN A 270 -16.11 -19.73 27.57
C GLN A 270 -17.25 -19.80 26.56
N GLN A 271 -18.49 -19.80 27.05
CA GLN A 271 -19.68 -19.76 26.20
C GLN A 271 -19.73 -18.46 25.38
N ASP A 272 -19.50 -17.31 26.01
CA ASP A 272 -19.46 -16.01 25.31
C ASP A 272 -18.39 -15.97 24.21
N LEU A 273 -17.23 -16.59 24.44
CA LEU A 273 -16.17 -16.68 23.44
C LEU A 273 -16.56 -17.61 22.29
N TYR A 274 -17.21 -18.73 22.60
CA TYR A 274 -17.73 -19.64 21.59
C TYR A 274 -18.80 -18.97 20.72
N ASP A 275 -19.76 -18.27 21.34
CA ASP A 275 -20.84 -17.57 20.64
C ASP A 275 -20.30 -16.42 19.78
N LYS A 276 -19.29 -15.68 20.27
CA LYS A 276 -18.56 -14.69 19.46
C LYS A 276 -17.83 -15.32 18.28
N GLY A 277 -17.21 -16.48 18.47
CA GLY A 277 -16.57 -17.24 17.40
C GLY A 277 -17.59 -17.68 16.34
N GLN A 278 -18.75 -18.19 16.76
CA GLN A 278 -19.84 -18.59 15.86
C GLN A 278 -20.43 -17.40 15.10
N ALA A 279 -20.59 -16.25 15.77
CA ALA A 279 -21.05 -15.02 15.11
C ALA A 279 -20.05 -14.54 14.04
N GLN A 280 -18.75 -14.66 14.29
CA GLN A 280 -17.72 -14.34 13.29
C GLN A 280 -17.76 -15.30 12.10
N VAL A 281 -17.98 -16.60 12.33
CA VAL A 281 -18.15 -17.58 11.24
C VAL A 281 -19.37 -17.25 10.39
N ARG A 282 -20.53 -16.96 11.00
CA ARG A 282 -21.74 -16.57 10.25
C ARG A 282 -21.52 -15.30 9.43
N LEU A 283 -20.87 -14.29 10.00
CA LEU A 283 -20.58 -13.04 9.28
C LEU A 283 -19.59 -13.26 8.13
N ALA A 284 -18.64 -14.19 8.28
CA ALA A 284 -17.74 -14.58 7.20
C ALA A 284 -18.49 -15.35 6.09
N GLU A 285 -19.39 -16.27 6.45
CA GLU A 285 -20.25 -16.98 5.49
C GLU A 285 -21.16 -16.02 4.72
N GLU A 286 -21.80 -15.06 5.41
CA GLU A 286 -22.60 -14.01 4.78
C GLU A 286 -21.75 -13.19 3.80
N PHE A 287 -20.53 -12.80 4.19
CA PHE A 287 -19.62 -12.09 3.30
C PHE A 287 -19.24 -12.92 2.06
N GLU A 288 -18.91 -14.20 2.23
CA GLU A 288 -18.61 -15.10 1.10
C GLU A 288 -19.81 -15.27 0.17
N THR A 289 -21.03 -15.40 0.71
CA THR A 289 -22.24 -15.51 -0.12
C THR A 289 -22.52 -14.23 -0.89
N GLN A 290 -22.30 -13.06 -0.29
CA GLN A 290 -22.42 -11.77 -0.96
C GLN A 290 -21.36 -11.60 -2.05
N GLU A 291 -20.12 -12.02 -1.81
CA GLU A 291 -19.08 -11.97 -2.85
C GLU A 291 -19.39 -12.92 -4.01
N ARG A 292 -19.93 -14.11 -3.74
CA ARG A 292 -20.38 -15.04 -4.80
C ARG A 292 -21.54 -14.45 -5.60
N HIS A 293 -22.54 -13.89 -4.94
CA HIS A 293 -23.66 -13.23 -5.62
C HIS A 293 -23.18 -12.04 -6.46
N ALA A 294 -22.30 -11.19 -5.93
CA ALA A 294 -21.73 -10.07 -6.67
C ALA A 294 -20.85 -10.54 -7.85
N ALA A 295 -20.18 -11.69 -7.73
CA ALA A 295 -19.44 -12.29 -8.83
C ALA A 295 -20.39 -12.84 -9.92
N GLU A 296 -21.49 -13.47 -9.52
CA GLU A 296 -22.54 -13.94 -10.43
C GLU A 296 -23.21 -12.78 -11.18
N GLU A 297 -23.54 -11.68 -10.50
CA GLU A 297 -24.08 -10.46 -11.12
C GLU A 297 -23.10 -9.86 -12.13
N ARG A 298 -21.80 -9.80 -11.80
CA ARG A 298 -20.77 -9.32 -12.75
C ARG A 298 -20.67 -10.22 -13.96
N PHE A 299 -20.73 -11.53 -13.77
CA PHE A 299 -20.71 -12.50 -14.86
C PHE A 299 -21.95 -12.35 -15.75
N GLN A 300 -23.14 -12.21 -15.16
CA GLN A 300 -24.36 -11.98 -15.92
C GLN A 300 -24.31 -10.65 -16.69
N ALA A 301 -23.78 -9.58 -16.08
CA ALA A 301 -23.58 -8.30 -16.76
C ALA A 301 -22.62 -8.42 -17.94
N GLU A 302 -21.50 -9.14 -17.77
CA GLU A 302 -20.55 -9.41 -18.86
C GLU A 302 -21.19 -10.22 -19.98
N MET A 303 -22.03 -11.21 -19.66
CA MET A 303 -22.76 -11.99 -20.66
C MET A 303 -23.75 -11.12 -21.45
N VAL A 304 -24.48 -10.23 -20.78
CA VAL A 304 -25.38 -9.27 -21.44
C VAL A 304 -24.59 -8.30 -22.33
N GLU A 305 -23.45 -7.80 -21.86
CA GLU A 305 -22.58 -6.92 -22.66
C GLU A 305 -22.05 -7.64 -23.91
N LEU A 306 -21.64 -8.91 -23.78
CA LEU A 306 -21.22 -9.73 -24.92
C LEU A 306 -22.36 -9.98 -25.92
N GLU A 307 -23.59 -10.18 -25.43
CA GLU A 307 -24.78 -10.30 -26.29
C GLU A 307 -25.09 -8.99 -27.02
N GLN A 308 -24.98 -7.85 -26.35
CA GLN A 308 -25.13 -6.53 -26.96
C GLN A 308 -24.07 -6.30 -28.04
N GLN A 309 -22.80 -6.56 -27.73
CA GLN A 309 -21.71 -6.47 -28.71
C GLN A 309 -21.95 -7.38 -29.93
N ARG A 310 -22.51 -8.58 -29.71
CA ARG A 310 -22.88 -9.50 -30.80
C ARG A 310 -24.02 -8.94 -31.65
N GLN A 311 -25.03 -8.30 -31.04
CA GLN A 311 -26.13 -7.65 -31.76
C GLN A 311 -25.63 -6.45 -32.56
N GLU A 312 -24.84 -5.56 -31.95
CA GLU A 312 -24.22 -4.42 -32.63
C GLU A 312 -23.34 -4.87 -33.81
N ALA A 313 -22.59 -5.96 -33.65
CA ALA A 313 -21.79 -6.53 -34.73
C ALA A 313 -22.67 -7.08 -35.87
N LEU A 314 -23.85 -7.63 -35.57
CA LEU A 314 -24.80 -8.08 -36.58
C LEU A 314 -25.47 -6.91 -37.30
N GLU A 315 -25.83 -5.84 -36.59
CA GLU A 315 -26.38 -4.62 -37.18
C GLU A 315 -25.35 -3.88 -38.03
N ALA A 316 -24.09 -3.82 -37.58
CA ALA A 316 -22.97 -3.31 -38.37
C ALA A 316 -22.76 -4.12 -39.66
N LYS A 317 -22.93 -5.46 -39.61
CA LYS A 317 -22.89 -6.29 -40.82
C LYS A 317 -24.07 -6.00 -41.75
N ARG A 318 -25.29 -5.88 -41.22
CA ARG A 318 -26.48 -5.54 -42.01
C ARG A 318 -26.34 -4.18 -42.70
N SER A 319 -25.92 -3.15 -41.98
CA SER A 319 -25.68 -1.82 -42.57
C SER A 319 -24.56 -1.85 -43.63
N GLN A 320 -23.48 -2.62 -43.42
CA GLN A 320 -22.46 -2.84 -44.44
C GLN A 320 -23.02 -3.53 -45.69
N GLU A 321 -23.86 -4.56 -45.54
CA GLU A 321 -24.54 -5.23 -46.65
C GLU A 321 -25.49 -4.29 -47.40
N GLU A 322 -26.27 -3.46 -46.69
CA GLU A 322 -27.12 -2.44 -47.29
C GLU A 322 -26.30 -1.43 -48.09
N THR A 323 -25.19 -0.91 -47.54
CA THR A 323 -24.32 0.01 -48.29
C THR A 323 -23.68 -0.66 -49.51
N ARG A 324 -23.37 -1.96 -49.44
CA ARG A 324 -22.89 -2.74 -50.60
C ARG A 324 -23.97 -2.87 -51.66
N LEU A 325 -25.20 -3.21 -51.28
CA LEU A 325 -26.33 -3.31 -52.20
C LEU A 325 -26.65 -1.97 -52.87
N VAL A 326 -26.57 -0.86 -52.13
CA VAL A 326 -26.74 0.49 -52.70
C VAL A 326 -25.64 0.79 -53.73
N LYS A 327 -24.37 0.51 -53.41
CA LYS A 327 -23.26 0.67 -54.36
C LYS A 327 -23.45 -0.23 -55.57
N GLU A 328 -23.87 -1.47 -55.39
CA GLU A 328 -24.13 -2.40 -56.49
C GLU A 328 -25.24 -1.88 -57.41
N LYS A 329 -26.36 -1.43 -56.86
CA LYS A 329 -27.44 -0.77 -57.62
C LYS A 329 -26.91 0.43 -58.42
N GLN A 330 -26.12 1.30 -57.80
CA GLN A 330 -25.48 2.44 -58.47
C GLN A 330 -24.55 1.99 -59.61
N THR A 331 -23.76 0.93 -59.42
CA THR A 331 -22.90 0.39 -60.49
C THR A 331 -23.71 -0.20 -61.64
N VAL A 332 -24.82 -0.87 -61.36
CA VAL A 332 -25.72 -1.42 -62.38
C VAL A 332 -26.38 -0.31 -63.17
N GLU A 333 -26.87 0.74 -62.50
CA GLU A 333 -27.42 1.93 -63.15
C GLU A 333 -26.38 2.66 -64.00
N TRP A 334 -25.16 2.82 -63.49
CA TRP A 334 -24.06 3.42 -64.25
C TRP A 334 -23.75 2.60 -65.50
N LYS A 335 -23.62 1.27 -65.37
CA LYS A 335 -23.43 0.36 -66.52
C LYS A 335 -24.57 0.48 -67.54
N LYS A 336 -25.83 0.57 -67.09
CA LYS A 336 -26.99 0.79 -67.98
C LYS A 336 -26.90 2.13 -68.70
N LYS A 337 -26.58 3.22 -68.00
CA LYS A 337 -26.37 4.56 -68.60
C LYS A 337 -25.23 4.55 -69.63
N THR A 338 -24.08 3.97 -69.29
CA THR A 338 -22.95 3.85 -70.22
C THR A 338 -23.31 2.99 -71.44
N ALA A 339 -24.08 1.91 -71.25
CA ALA A 339 -24.57 1.09 -72.35
C ALA A 339 -25.56 1.85 -73.25
N SER A 340 -26.45 2.69 -72.69
CA SER A 340 -27.35 3.56 -73.47
C SER A 340 -26.56 4.54 -74.33
N ILE A 341 -25.60 5.26 -73.72
CA ILE A 341 -24.74 6.21 -74.44
C ILE A 341 -24.00 5.52 -75.58
N ARG A 342 -23.45 4.31 -75.34
CA ARG A 342 -22.79 3.54 -76.40
C ARG A 342 -23.74 3.09 -77.50
N ARG A 343 -25.00 2.75 -77.18
CA ARG A 343 -26.01 2.41 -78.19
C ARG A 343 -26.41 3.62 -79.02
N GLU A 344 -26.61 4.77 -78.39
CA GLU A 344 -26.89 6.03 -79.08
C GLU A 344 -25.74 6.44 -80.00
N GLN A 345 -24.50 6.35 -79.54
CA GLN A 345 -23.31 6.59 -80.36
C GLN A 345 -23.24 5.64 -81.56
N ARG A 346 -23.52 4.35 -81.37
CA ARG A 346 -23.58 3.38 -82.48
C ARG A 346 -24.69 3.73 -83.48
N ALA A 347 -25.88 4.06 -82.98
CA ALA A 347 -27.00 4.46 -83.83
C ALA A 347 -26.68 5.74 -84.62
N GLN A 348 -25.97 6.71 -84.04
CA GLN A 348 -25.48 7.89 -84.75
C GLN A 348 -24.46 7.53 -85.83
N VAL A 349 -23.51 6.64 -85.54
CA VAL A 349 -22.54 6.16 -86.54
C VAL A 349 -23.23 5.42 -87.68
N ASP A 350 -24.19 4.55 -87.37
CA ASP A 350 -24.94 3.80 -88.38
C ASP A 350 -25.85 4.70 -89.21
N ALA A 351 -26.45 5.74 -88.62
CA ALA A 351 -27.20 6.77 -89.35
C ALA A 351 -26.29 7.56 -90.29
N LEU A 352 -25.09 7.94 -89.85
CA LEU A 352 -24.10 8.61 -90.70
C LEU A 352 -23.63 7.70 -91.85
N ARG A 353 -23.43 6.40 -91.59
CA ARG A 353 -23.13 5.42 -92.65
C ARG A 353 -24.25 5.32 -93.67
N ALA A 354 -25.50 5.18 -93.22
CA ALA A 354 -26.66 5.14 -94.13
C ALA A 354 -26.78 6.42 -94.97
N GLN A 355 -26.43 7.59 -94.43
CA GLN A 355 -26.37 8.83 -95.20
C GLN A 355 -25.26 8.82 -96.26
N LEU A 356 -24.09 8.25 -95.93
CA LEU A 356 -23.00 8.08 -96.90
C LEU A 356 -23.39 7.09 -98.00
N ASP A 357 -23.95 5.93 -97.65
CA ASP A 357 -24.42 4.94 -98.62
C ASP A 357 -25.50 5.52 -99.55
N ALA A 358 -26.46 6.28 -99.00
CA ALA A 358 -27.48 6.96 -99.79
C ALA A 358 -26.90 8.04 -100.72
N ARG A 359 -25.81 8.71 -100.30
CA ARG A 359 -25.09 9.66 -101.15
C ARG A 359 -24.33 8.94 -102.26
N ASP A 360 -23.72 7.81 -101.96
CA ASP A 360 -22.97 7.00 -102.93
C ASP A 360 -23.91 6.44 -103.99
N VAL A 361 -25.10 5.94 -103.61
CA VAL A 361 -26.15 5.53 -104.56
C VAL A 361 -26.56 6.69 -105.47
N LYS A 362 -26.77 7.90 -104.93
CA LYS A 362 -27.08 9.09 -105.75
C LYS A 362 -25.93 9.46 -106.71
N LEU A 363 -24.68 9.26 -106.29
CA LEU A 363 -23.52 9.47 -107.16
C LEU A 363 -23.46 8.40 -108.26
N GLU A 364 -23.78 7.15 -107.96
CA GLU A 364 -23.91 6.06 -108.95
C GLU A 364 -25.04 6.31 -109.94
N GLU A 365 -26.21 6.78 -109.48
CA GLU A 365 -27.32 7.20 -110.34
C GLU A 365 -26.91 8.36 -111.25
N HIS A 366 -26.25 9.39 -110.70
CA HIS A 366 -25.78 10.54 -111.49
C HIS A 366 -24.72 10.14 -112.51
N THR A 367 -23.75 9.30 -112.13
CA THR A 367 -22.72 8.80 -113.06
C THR A 367 -23.33 7.94 -114.16
N SER A 368 -24.29 7.07 -113.82
CA SER A 368 -25.06 6.28 -114.77
C SER A 368 -25.87 7.18 -115.72
N HIS A 369 -26.50 8.24 -115.21
CA HIS A 369 -27.22 9.21 -116.02
C HIS A 369 -26.30 9.97 -116.99
N VAL A 370 -25.12 10.40 -116.53
CA VAL A 370 -24.11 11.03 -117.40
C VAL A 370 -23.61 10.06 -118.47
N LEU A 371 -23.40 8.79 -118.12
CA LEU A 371 -23.02 7.75 -119.09
C LEU A 371 -24.14 7.50 -120.11
N ALA A 372 -25.40 7.43 -119.68
CA ALA A 372 -26.56 7.30 -120.55
C ALA A 372 -26.66 8.49 -121.52
N LEU A 373 -26.55 9.73 -121.04
CA LEU A 373 -26.53 10.92 -121.87
C LEU A 373 -25.35 10.93 -122.86
N ARG A 374 -24.17 10.44 -122.45
CA ARG A 374 -23.02 10.26 -123.36
C ARG A 374 -23.33 9.21 -124.43
N LEU A 375 -23.92 8.08 -124.04
CA LEU A 375 -24.30 7.01 -124.97
C LEU A 375 -25.36 7.50 -125.96
N GLU A 376 -26.42 8.16 -125.51
CA GLU A 376 -27.44 8.78 -126.38
C GLU A 376 -26.81 9.82 -127.32
N ARG A 377 -25.94 10.69 -126.82
CA ARG A 377 -25.26 11.69 -127.65
C ARG A 377 -24.33 11.05 -128.69
N THR A 378 -23.66 9.95 -128.34
CA THR A 378 -22.89 9.16 -129.32
C THR A 378 -23.76 8.38 -130.29
N ALA A 379 -24.94 7.88 -129.87
CA ALA A 379 -25.89 7.19 -130.74
C ALA A 379 -26.54 8.15 -131.76
N ILE A 380 -26.94 9.35 -131.32
CA ILE A 380 -27.43 10.44 -132.20
C ILE A 380 -26.32 10.91 -133.14
N SER A 381 -25.08 11.01 -132.65
CA SER A 381 -23.92 11.31 -133.50
C SER A 381 -23.58 10.19 -134.48
N LYS A 382 -23.88 8.91 -134.14
CA LYS A 382 -23.67 7.75 -135.01
C LYS A 382 -24.77 7.64 -136.06
N GLN A 383 -26.04 7.88 -135.75
CA GLN A 383 -27.12 7.87 -136.75
C GLN A 383 -26.93 8.94 -137.85
N GLY A 384 -26.36 10.10 -137.55
CA GLY A 384 -25.99 11.09 -138.57
C GLY A 384 -24.73 10.76 -139.36
N ARG A 385 -23.82 9.97 -138.78
CA ARG A 385 -22.53 9.58 -139.38
C ARG A 385 -22.60 8.27 -140.15
N ASP A 386 -23.34 7.27 -139.72
CA ASP A 386 -23.35 5.94 -140.34
C ASP A 386 -24.07 5.95 -141.70
N ALA A 387 -25.04 6.84 -141.91
CA ALA A 387 -25.65 7.09 -143.22
C ALA A 387 -24.71 7.82 -144.20
N THR A 388 -23.77 8.64 -143.70
CA THR A 388 -22.78 9.34 -144.53
C THR A 388 -21.46 8.56 -144.68
N ILE A 389 -21.12 7.70 -143.72
CA ILE A 389 -19.91 6.86 -143.72
C ILE A 389 -20.11 5.64 -144.63
N ALA A 390 -21.31 5.04 -144.71
CA ALA A 390 -21.56 3.95 -145.68
C ALA A 390 -21.40 4.40 -147.15
N ALA A 391 -21.78 5.64 -147.49
CA ALA A 391 -21.60 6.21 -148.83
C ALA A 391 -20.16 6.70 -149.09
N ASN A 392 -19.42 7.06 -148.03
CA ASN A 392 -18.05 7.54 -148.15
C ASN A 392 -17.00 6.43 -148.01
N LEU A 393 -17.29 5.27 -147.41
CA LEU A 393 -16.35 4.14 -147.33
C LEU A 393 -16.06 3.53 -148.71
N VAL A 394 -17.04 3.53 -149.62
CA VAL A 394 -16.82 3.13 -151.03
C VAL A 394 -15.92 4.14 -151.78
N ARG A 395 -15.95 5.43 -151.41
CA ARG A 395 -15.02 6.45 -151.97
C ARG A 395 -13.69 6.56 -151.21
N ALA A 396 -13.62 6.06 -149.98
CA ALA A 396 -12.45 6.18 -149.12
C ALA A 396 -11.45 5.06 -149.34
N ASP A 397 -11.87 3.86 -149.73
CA ASP A 397 -10.93 2.77 -150.06
C ASP A 397 -10.01 3.14 -151.25
N GLU A 398 -10.51 3.94 -152.21
CA GLU A 398 -9.71 4.49 -153.33
C GLU A 398 -8.77 5.65 -152.93
N ILE A 399 -9.06 6.33 -151.81
CA ILE A 399 -8.25 7.45 -151.29
C ILE A 399 -7.27 6.97 -150.19
N GLU A 400 -7.54 5.86 -149.51
CA GLU A 400 -6.67 5.31 -148.47
C GLU A 400 -5.36 4.72 -149.01
N GLU A 401 -5.33 4.24 -150.25
CA GLU A 401 -4.06 3.83 -150.90
C GLU A 401 -3.14 5.03 -151.18
N SER A 402 -3.70 6.20 -151.51
CA SER A 402 -2.91 7.43 -151.74
C SER A 402 -2.44 8.11 -150.44
N ARG A 403 -3.18 7.97 -149.33
CA ARG A 403 -2.82 8.55 -148.02
C ARG A 403 -1.82 7.74 -147.21
N LYS A 404 -1.71 6.42 -147.43
CA LYS A 404 -0.67 5.59 -146.78
C LYS A 404 0.76 6.07 -147.14
N GLN A 405 0.95 6.63 -148.33
CA GLN A 405 2.23 7.21 -148.75
C GLN A 405 2.53 8.59 -148.12
N GLU A 406 1.51 9.40 -147.80
CA GLU A 406 1.70 10.67 -147.08
C GLU A 406 1.96 10.48 -145.57
N TRP A 407 1.38 9.45 -144.95
CA TRP A 407 1.46 9.25 -143.49
C TRP A 407 2.86 8.83 -143.01
N ILE A 408 3.63 8.16 -143.88
CA ILE A 408 5.03 7.80 -143.61
C ILE A 408 5.91 9.07 -143.52
N ARG A 409 5.63 10.10 -144.35
CA ARG A 409 6.38 11.37 -144.33
C ARG A 409 6.08 12.22 -143.09
N ARG A 410 4.82 12.30 -142.63
CA ARG A 410 4.42 13.09 -141.45
C ARG A 410 4.82 12.48 -140.10
N ARG A 411 5.20 11.19 -140.04
CA ARG A 411 5.65 10.53 -138.81
C ARG A 411 7.09 10.93 -138.46
N VAL A 412 7.95 11.05 -139.47
CA VAL A 412 9.36 11.48 -139.32
C VAL A 412 9.47 12.92 -138.80
N ASP A 413 8.54 13.81 -139.16
CA ASP A 413 8.54 15.20 -138.67
C ASP A 413 8.02 15.36 -137.24
N ARG A 414 7.13 14.45 -136.79
CA ARG A 414 6.56 14.48 -135.43
C ARG A 414 7.55 13.97 -134.38
N ASP A 415 8.32 12.95 -134.74
CA ASP A 415 9.36 12.38 -133.88
C ASP A 415 10.53 13.37 -133.64
N ARG A 416 10.77 14.30 -134.56
CA ARG A 416 11.71 15.43 -134.37
C ARG A 416 11.20 16.50 -133.39
N HIS A 417 9.88 16.69 -133.28
CA HIS A 417 9.31 17.72 -132.41
C HIS A 417 9.16 17.25 -130.94
N VAL A 418 8.89 15.96 -130.72
CA VAL A 418 8.83 15.35 -129.38
C VAL A 418 10.21 15.25 -128.71
N ALA A 419 11.28 15.14 -129.50
CA ALA A 419 12.66 15.19 -129.00
C ALA A 419 13.08 16.59 -128.48
N ALA A 420 12.50 17.67 -129.03
CA ALA A 420 12.79 19.05 -128.62
C ALA A 420 12.08 19.46 -127.31
N ILE A 421 10.89 18.93 -127.03
CA ILE A 421 10.11 19.28 -125.82
C ILE A 421 10.67 18.59 -124.55
N LYS A 422 11.29 17.42 -124.68
CA LYS A 422 11.92 16.70 -123.55
C LYS A 422 13.20 17.36 -123.00
N MET A 423 13.78 18.34 -123.71
CA MET A 423 14.99 19.05 -123.28
C MET A 423 14.72 20.38 -122.55
N ALA A 424 13.47 20.83 -122.42
CA ALA A 424 13.16 22.21 -122.03
C ALA A 424 12.57 22.46 -120.63
N GLU A 425 12.23 21.45 -119.81
CA GLU A 425 11.67 21.73 -118.47
C GLU A 425 12.32 20.95 -117.33
N ASN A 426 13.05 21.71 -116.50
CA ASN A 426 13.55 21.34 -115.17
C ASN A 426 12.40 21.03 -114.18
N VAL A 427 11.75 19.87 -114.33
CA VAL A 427 10.72 19.38 -113.39
C VAL A 427 11.36 18.61 -112.21
N ALA A 428 12.58 18.09 -112.37
CA ALA A 428 13.26 17.29 -111.35
C ALA A 428 13.66 18.10 -110.09
N GLY A 429 14.19 19.32 -110.26
CA GLY A 429 14.66 20.15 -109.13
C GLY A 429 13.54 20.62 -108.20
N LYS A 430 12.36 20.94 -108.74
CA LYS A 430 11.19 21.36 -107.94
C LYS A 430 10.57 20.21 -107.13
N ARG A 431 10.79 18.95 -107.52
CA ARG A 431 10.32 17.76 -106.81
C ARG A 431 11.23 17.41 -105.62
N ALA A 432 12.54 17.48 -105.82
CA ALA A 432 13.54 17.24 -104.78
C ALA A 432 13.46 18.26 -103.62
N GLU A 433 13.27 19.55 -103.93
CA GLU A 433 13.13 20.59 -102.89
C GLU A 433 11.85 20.37 -102.03
N ARG A 434 10.75 19.92 -102.66
CA ARG A 434 9.49 19.60 -101.95
C ARG A 434 9.64 18.38 -101.04
N GLU A 435 10.39 17.37 -101.46
CA GLU A 435 10.68 16.19 -100.62
C GLU A 435 11.59 16.53 -99.44
N ARG A 436 12.61 17.38 -99.62
CA ARG A 436 13.48 17.85 -98.52
C ARG A 436 12.67 18.57 -97.44
N VAL A 437 11.81 19.52 -97.85
CA VAL A 437 10.93 20.27 -96.93
C VAL A 437 9.91 19.35 -96.24
N ALA A 438 9.39 18.32 -96.93
CA ALA A 438 8.50 17.34 -96.32
C ALA A 438 9.21 16.45 -95.29
N ASN A 439 10.46 16.07 -95.54
CA ASN A 439 11.26 15.29 -94.60
C ASN A 439 11.68 16.12 -93.38
N GLU A 440 12.12 17.36 -93.56
CA GLU A 440 12.42 18.28 -92.44
C GLU A 440 11.18 18.51 -91.54
N LYS A 441 9.97 18.59 -92.12
CA LYS A 441 8.73 18.68 -91.34
C LYS A 441 8.44 17.40 -90.54
N ARG A 442 8.67 16.23 -91.13
CA ARG A 442 8.49 14.94 -90.44
C ARG A 442 9.47 14.78 -89.28
N GLU A 443 10.72 15.19 -89.45
CA GLU A 443 11.74 15.15 -88.40
C GLU A 443 11.41 16.10 -87.24
N ARG A 444 10.92 17.31 -87.51
CA ARG A 444 10.46 18.24 -86.46
C ARG A 444 9.26 17.69 -85.66
N VAL A 445 8.31 17.06 -86.33
CA VAL A 445 7.16 16.40 -85.67
C VAL A 445 7.62 15.21 -84.84
N PHE A 446 8.57 14.42 -85.35
CA PHE A 446 9.16 13.30 -84.60
C PHE A 446 9.91 13.78 -83.34
N HIS A 447 10.76 14.80 -83.46
CA HIS A 447 11.47 15.36 -82.31
C HIS A 447 10.53 15.94 -81.25
N THR A 448 9.49 16.67 -81.66
CA THR A 448 8.49 17.18 -80.71
C THR A 448 7.67 16.08 -80.05
N ALA A 449 7.40 14.97 -80.75
CA ALA A 449 6.76 13.80 -80.14
C ALA A 449 7.66 13.09 -79.13
N VAL A 450 8.96 12.95 -79.45
CA VAL A 450 9.95 12.33 -78.55
C VAL A 450 10.15 13.17 -77.28
N GLU A 451 10.24 14.50 -77.39
CA GLU A 451 10.37 15.37 -76.21
C GLU A 451 9.12 15.31 -75.31
N LYS A 452 7.91 15.31 -75.88
CA LYS A 452 6.67 15.12 -75.12
C LYS A 452 6.61 13.76 -74.42
N GLU A 453 7.16 12.71 -75.03
CA GLU A 453 7.20 11.39 -74.41
C GLU A 453 8.24 11.34 -73.28
N LYS A 454 9.39 12.01 -73.43
CA LYS A 454 10.36 12.19 -72.32
C LYS A 454 9.74 12.94 -71.15
N GLU A 455 8.98 14.00 -71.39
CA GLU A 455 8.26 14.75 -70.35
C GLU A 455 7.24 13.87 -69.62
N ARG A 456 6.49 13.04 -70.35
CA ARG A 456 5.55 12.07 -69.75
C ARG A 456 6.24 11.03 -68.90
N VAL A 457 7.34 10.45 -69.38
CA VAL A 457 8.14 9.47 -68.63
C VAL A 457 8.71 10.12 -67.36
N ALA A 458 9.25 11.34 -67.45
CA ALA A 458 9.74 12.07 -66.28
C ALA A 458 8.64 12.33 -65.23
N LEU A 459 7.43 12.69 -65.66
CA LEU A 459 6.28 12.85 -64.74
C LEU A 459 5.89 11.53 -64.06
N ILE A 460 5.92 10.41 -64.78
CA ILE A 460 5.67 9.08 -64.23
C ILE A 460 6.74 8.72 -63.21
N GLU A 461 8.02 8.96 -63.51
CA GLU A 461 9.13 8.70 -62.59
C GLU A 461 9.03 9.52 -61.30
N ILE A 462 8.70 10.80 -61.40
CA ILE A 462 8.46 11.67 -60.23
C ILE A 462 7.29 11.13 -59.40
N GLY A 463 6.19 10.72 -60.04
CA GLY A 463 5.06 10.08 -59.36
C GLY A 463 5.46 8.82 -58.60
N LEU A 464 6.29 7.98 -59.21
CA LEU A 464 6.78 6.72 -58.63
C LEU A 464 7.75 6.96 -57.47
N GLN A 465 8.61 7.98 -57.56
CA GLN A 465 9.49 8.41 -56.47
C GLN A 465 8.68 8.93 -55.27
N ASN A 466 7.66 9.75 -55.52
CA ASN A 466 6.77 10.25 -54.46
C ASN A 466 6.01 9.11 -53.75
N GLN A 467 5.55 8.11 -54.50
CA GLN A 467 4.93 6.92 -53.92
C GLN A 467 5.91 6.12 -53.04
N ARG A 468 7.17 5.97 -53.46
CA ARG A 468 8.23 5.32 -52.66
C ARG A 468 8.53 6.09 -51.37
N LEU A 469 8.63 7.42 -51.45
CA LEU A 469 8.84 8.27 -50.27
C LEU A 469 7.66 8.18 -49.28
N HIS A 470 6.43 8.20 -49.79
CA HIS A 470 5.24 8.04 -48.95
C HIS A 470 5.18 6.65 -48.29
N ALA A 471 5.57 5.59 -49.00
CA ALA A 471 5.67 4.25 -48.43
C ALA A 471 6.71 4.19 -47.29
N LEU A 472 7.90 4.79 -47.48
CA LEU A 472 8.93 4.88 -46.43
C LEU A 472 8.45 5.65 -45.20
N GLN A 473 7.75 6.78 -45.39
CA GLN A 473 7.16 7.54 -44.28
C GLN A 473 6.15 6.71 -43.48
N LEU A 474 5.30 5.91 -44.14
CA LEU A 474 4.36 5.03 -43.46
C LEU A 474 5.08 3.94 -42.65
N GLU A 475 6.19 3.39 -43.16
CA GLU A 475 7.01 2.43 -42.42
C GLU A 475 7.66 3.05 -41.18
N GLU A 476 8.20 4.26 -41.30
CA GLU A 476 8.74 5.00 -40.15
C GLU A 476 7.67 5.27 -39.10
N GLN A 477 6.48 5.71 -39.52
CA GLN A 477 5.35 5.91 -38.60
C GLN A 477 4.94 4.60 -37.90
N ARG A 478 4.96 3.47 -38.61
CA ARG A 478 4.71 2.14 -38.01
C ARG A 478 5.78 1.79 -37.00
N LYS A 479 7.07 2.00 -37.30
CA LYS A 479 8.20 1.77 -36.37
C LYS A 479 8.06 2.64 -35.12
N VAL A 480 7.73 3.91 -35.25
CA VAL A 480 7.48 4.83 -34.12
C VAL A 480 6.29 4.37 -33.28
N LYS A 481 5.18 3.96 -33.91
CA LYS A 481 4.01 3.41 -33.18
C LYS A 481 4.34 2.13 -32.41
N VAL A 482 5.13 1.23 -33.00
CA VAL A 482 5.58 0.00 -32.33
C VAL A 482 6.51 0.33 -31.16
N ALA A 483 7.48 1.22 -31.35
CA ALA A 483 8.38 1.67 -30.28
C ALA A 483 7.62 2.35 -29.13
N ARG A 484 6.63 3.19 -29.44
CA ARG A 484 5.74 3.81 -28.46
C ARG A 484 4.99 2.76 -27.63
N ARG A 485 4.34 1.79 -28.30
CA ARG A 485 3.62 0.71 -27.60
C ARG A 485 4.55 -0.15 -26.74
N ALA A 486 5.78 -0.40 -27.20
CA ALA A 486 6.78 -1.14 -26.42
C ALA A 486 7.17 -0.37 -25.14
N LEU A 487 7.37 0.95 -25.25
CA LEU A 487 7.70 1.81 -24.11
C LEU A 487 6.52 1.94 -23.13
N GLU A 488 5.28 2.09 -23.64
CA GLU A 488 4.07 2.07 -22.81
C GLU A 488 3.94 0.76 -22.01
N ARG A 489 4.20 -0.40 -22.64
CA ARG A 489 4.21 -1.70 -21.95
C ARG A 489 5.31 -1.76 -20.88
N GLN A 490 6.50 -1.25 -21.15
CA GLN A 490 7.59 -1.20 -20.17
C GLN A 490 7.24 -0.33 -18.96
N LEU A 491 6.60 0.83 -19.20
CA LEU A 491 6.14 1.71 -18.12
C LEU A 491 5.05 1.05 -17.28
N VAL A 492 4.08 0.38 -17.90
CA VAL A 492 3.03 -0.36 -17.16
C VAL A 492 3.63 -1.47 -16.30
N ILE A 493 4.63 -2.20 -16.80
CA ILE A 493 5.35 -3.22 -16.04
C ILE A 493 6.15 -2.59 -14.89
N ALA A 494 6.82 -1.46 -15.12
CA ALA A 494 7.56 -0.73 -14.10
C ALA A 494 6.63 -0.21 -12.99
N ASP A 495 5.50 0.41 -13.35
CA ASP A 495 4.49 0.87 -12.40
C ASP A 495 3.90 -0.29 -11.58
N ARG A 496 3.67 -1.45 -12.22
CA ARG A 496 3.22 -2.65 -11.50
C ARG A 496 4.27 -3.14 -10.51
N ARG A 497 5.56 -3.15 -10.90
CA ARG A 497 6.67 -3.51 -10.00
C ARG A 497 6.76 -2.53 -8.82
N GLU A 498 6.68 -1.24 -9.08
CA GLU A 498 6.70 -0.21 -8.03
C GLU A 498 5.52 -0.37 -7.07
N ARG A 499 4.30 -0.67 -7.56
CA ARG A 499 3.15 -0.97 -6.69
C ARG A 499 3.40 -2.18 -5.80
N VAL A 500 3.95 -3.27 -6.35
CA VAL A 500 4.28 -4.48 -5.58
C VAL A 500 5.34 -4.18 -4.52
N GLU A 501 6.39 -3.45 -4.87
CA GLU A 501 7.41 -3.00 -3.92
C GLU A 501 6.83 -2.10 -2.83
N ASN A 502 5.93 -1.17 -3.18
CA ASN A 502 5.27 -0.29 -2.22
C ASN A 502 4.35 -1.06 -1.26
N VAL A 503 3.67 -2.11 -1.72
CA VAL A 503 2.93 -3.02 -0.84
C VAL A 503 3.90 -3.75 0.10
N GLY A 504 5.06 -4.19 -0.39
CA GLY A 504 6.11 -4.78 0.44
C GLY A 504 6.63 -3.82 1.51
N ARG A 505 6.94 -2.56 1.13
CA ARG A 505 7.37 -1.50 2.05
C ARG A 505 6.29 -1.17 3.09
N ARG A 506 5.02 -1.08 2.69
CA ARG A 506 3.90 -0.88 3.63
C ARG A 506 3.80 -1.98 4.67
N LYS A 507 3.86 -3.25 4.24
CA LYS A 507 3.88 -4.39 5.17
C LYS A 507 5.08 -4.36 6.10
N GLU A 508 6.25 -3.93 5.62
CA GLU A 508 7.42 -3.79 6.49
C GLU A 508 7.24 -2.66 7.51
N VAL A 509 6.67 -1.53 7.12
CA VAL A 509 6.32 -0.43 8.03
C VAL A 509 5.34 -0.90 9.10
N GLU A 510 4.30 -1.64 8.72
CA GLU A 510 3.35 -2.23 9.67
C GLU A 510 4.02 -3.21 10.64
N ARG A 511 4.95 -4.06 10.15
CA ARG A 511 5.73 -4.94 11.02
C ARG A 511 6.62 -4.16 11.99
N THR A 512 7.27 -3.07 11.53
CA THR A 512 8.06 -2.22 12.42
C THR A 512 7.21 -1.54 13.46
N HIS A 513 6.04 -1.02 13.08
CA HIS A 513 5.11 -0.39 14.00
C HIS A 513 4.57 -1.38 15.03
N HIS A 514 4.32 -2.63 14.62
CA HIS A 514 3.92 -3.69 15.54
C HIS A 514 5.02 -4.02 16.56
N ARG A 515 6.30 -4.08 16.12
CA ARG A 515 7.44 -4.27 17.03
C ARG A 515 7.57 -3.11 18.02
N GLU A 516 7.50 -1.87 17.54
CA GLU A 516 7.53 -0.67 18.40
C GLU A 516 6.39 -0.66 19.42
N ASN A 517 5.17 -1.06 19.01
CA ASN A 517 4.05 -1.19 19.94
C ASN A 517 4.27 -2.28 20.97
N MET A 518 4.82 -3.45 20.58
CA MET A 518 5.19 -4.50 21.53
C MET A 518 6.25 -4.00 22.52
N GLU A 519 7.30 -3.33 22.05
CA GLU A 519 8.34 -2.73 22.90
C GLU A 519 7.76 -1.69 23.86
N MET A 520 6.86 -0.82 23.39
CA MET A 520 6.15 0.14 24.24
C MET A 520 5.28 -0.54 25.30
N THR A 521 4.54 -1.59 24.95
CA THR A 521 3.72 -2.33 25.91
C THR A 521 4.59 -3.02 26.96
N MET A 522 5.70 -3.64 26.54
CA MET A 522 6.68 -4.25 27.45
C MET A 522 7.29 -3.20 28.38
N ALA A 523 7.74 -2.06 27.85
CA ALA A 523 8.28 -0.95 28.66
C ALA A 523 7.27 -0.42 29.68
N ARG A 524 5.99 -0.30 29.29
CA ARG A 524 4.92 0.10 30.20
C ARG A 524 4.69 -0.93 31.31
N VAL A 525 4.73 -2.23 30.99
CA VAL A 525 4.62 -3.30 31.98
C VAL A 525 5.80 -3.26 32.95
N THR A 526 7.03 -3.10 32.46
CA THR A 526 8.23 -2.96 33.30
C THR A 526 8.12 -1.75 34.23
N LEU A 527 7.74 -0.58 33.71
CA LEU A 527 7.54 0.62 34.52
C LEU A 527 6.48 0.40 35.62
N MET A 528 5.37 -0.28 35.30
CA MET A 528 4.35 -0.60 36.30
C MET A 528 4.86 -1.58 37.36
N GLN A 529 5.70 -2.55 36.99
CA GLN A 529 6.31 -3.48 37.94
C GLN A 529 7.30 -2.76 38.86
N GLU A 530 8.16 -1.90 38.31
CA GLU A 530 9.07 -1.06 39.08
C GLU A 530 8.31 -0.15 40.05
N THR A 531 7.25 0.50 39.58
CA THR A 531 6.40 1.35 40.44
C THR A 531 5.73 0.55 41.56
N LYS A 532 5.29 -0.68 41.28
CA LYS A 532 4.75 -1.56 42.35
C LYS A 532 5.84 -1.95 43.34
N ALA A 533 7.04 -2.26 42.87
CA ALA A 533 8.17 -2.61 43.73
C ALA A 533 8.57 -1.43 44.64
N THR A 534 8.61 -0.20 44.12
CA THR A 534 8.91 0.99 44.93
C THR A 534 7.83 1.25 45.98
N ILE A 535 6.55 1.14 45.63
CA ILE A 535 5.44 1.28 46.59
C ILE A 535 5.54 0.21 47.71
N VAL A 536 5.90 -1.02 47.37
CA VAL A 536 6.09 -2.10 48.36
C VAL A 536 7.28 -1.79 49.27
N ALA A 537 8.41 -1.36 48.71
CA ALA A 537 9.60 -0.96 49.46
C ALA A 537 9.30 0.21 50.41
N ASP A 538 8.61 1.25 49.95
CA ASP A 538 8.17 2.38 50.77
C ASP A 538 7.26 1.95 51.92
N ARG A 539 6.34 1.02 51.65
CA ARG A 539 5.45 0.47 52.70
C ARG A 539 6.26 -0.30 53.75
N GLN A 540 7.24 -1.10 53.33
CA GLN A 540 8.12 -1.80 54.25
C GLN A 540 8.95 -0.84 55.09
N LEU A 541 9.52 0.19 54.47
CA LEU A 541 10.30 1.23 55.16
C LEU A 541 9.46 1.97 56.20
N ARG A 542 8.23 2.36 55.86
CA ARG A 542 7.27 2.96 56.82
C ARG A 542 6.93 2.02 57.97
N ASN A 543 6.77 0.72 57.71
CA ASN A 543 6.52 -0.27 58.76
C ASN A 543 7.73 -0.40 59.70
N CYS A 544 8.95 -0.46 59.16
CA CYS A 544 10.18 -0.49 59.95
C CYS A 544 10.32 0.78 60.81
N GLN A 545 10.08 1.96 60.23
CA GLN A 545 10.09 3.23 60.95
C GLN A 545 9.07 3.25 62.10
N ARG A 546 7.83 2.79 61.86
CA ARG A 546 6.82 2.66 62.92
C ARG A 546 7.26 1.72 64.03
N SER A 547 7.79 0.55 63.66
CA SER A 547 8.30 -0.42 64.64
C SER A 547 9.45 0.14 65.48
N LEU A 548 10.34 0.95 64.88
CA LEU A 548 11.42 1.62 65.61
C LEU A 548 10.87 2.67 66.59
N VAL A 549 9.91 3.50 66.16
CA VAL A 549 9.26 4.48 67.03
C VAL A 549 8.53 3.80 68.18
N ASP A 550 7.79 2.71 67.92
CA ASP A 550 7.12 1.94 68.96
C ASP A 550 8.12 1.30 69.94
N SER A 551 9.26 0.81 69.44
CA SER A 551 10.33 0.27 70.28
C SER A 551 10.95 1.35 71.18
N ALA A 552 11.28 2.51 70.62
CA ALA A 552 11.81 3.65 71.38
C ALA A 552 10.80 4.12 72.44
N ARG A 553 9.51 4.17 72.09
CA ARG A 553 8.44 4.50 73.05
C ARG A 553 8.34 3.48 74.17
N ARG A 554 8.45 2.18 73.87
CA ARG A 554 8.47 1.13 74.90
C ARG A 554 9.69 1.27 75.82
N GLN A 555 10.86 1.56 75.27
CA GLN A 555 12.07 1.80 76.06
C GLN A 555 11.88 2.99 77.00
N HIS A 556 11.37 4.13 76.50
CA HIS A 556 11.05 5.28 77.35
C HIS A 556 10.06 4.94 78.46
N LEU A 557 8.98 4.22 78.16
CA LEU A 557 8.03 3.79 79.19
C LEU A 557 8.67 2.87 80.24
N THR A 558 9.57 1.97 79.83
CA THR A 558 10.30 1.12 80.78
C THR A 558 11.29 1.91 81.63
N GLU A 559 11.95 2.92 81.07
CA GLU A 559 12.83 3.83 81.80
C GLU A 559 12.04 4.68 82.79
N GLU A 560 10.90 5.25 82.38
CA GLU A 560 9.98 5.97 83.26
C GLU A 560 9.51 5.08 84.43
N GLN A 561 9.14 3.83 84.16
CA GLN A 561 8.79 2.87 85.21
C GLN A 561 9.97 2.57 86.15
N ARG A 562 11.19 2.48 85.62
CA ARG A 562 12.41 2.27 86.41
C ARG A 562 12.71 3.48 87.28
N VAL A 563 12.61 4.69 86.74
CA VAL A 563 12.79 5.96 87.46
C VAL A 563 11.72 6.10 88.54
N ALA A 564 10.44 5.92 88.23
CA ALA A 564 9.35 5.97 89.20
C ALA A 564 9.50 4.91 90.30
N SER A 565 10.01 3.72 89.99
CA SER A 565 10.30 2.69 90.99
C SER A 565 11.49 3.07 91.89
N ARG A 566 12.54 3.66 91.31
CA ARG A 566 13.68 4.20 92.07
C ARG A 566 13.25 5.37 92.97
N GLU A 567 12.43 6.28 92.48
CA GLU A 567 11.87 7.38 93.27
C GLU A 567 11.05 6.85 94.43
N ARG A 568 10.11 5.92 94.18
CA ARG A 568 9.33 5.26 95.25
C ARG A 568 10.23 4.60 96.30
N TRP A 569 11.31 3.95 95.88
CA TRP A 569 12.28 3.35 96.80
C TRP A 569 13.02 4.42 97.61
N LEU A 570 13.51 5.49 96.97
CA LEU A 570 14.15 6.61 97.66
C LEU A 570 13.21 7.29 98.67
N THR A 571 11.94 7.51 98.30
CA THR A 571 10.90 8.01 99.22
C THR A 571 10.68 7.05 100.38
N SER A 572 10.64 5.73 100.14
CA SER A 572 10.55 4.73 101.20
C SER A 572 11.76 4.76 102.15
N VAL A 573 12.97 4.94 101.62
CA VAL A 573 14.20 5.06 102.41
C VAL A 573 14.20 6.36 103.23
N GLN A 574 13.73 7.46 102.65
CA GLN A 574 13.60 8.73 103.35
C GLN A 574 12.56 8.64 104.47
N ASN A 575 11.39 8.05 104.21
CA ASN A 575 10.37 7.79 105.24
C ASN A 575 10.92 6.89 106.35
N GLN A 576 11.73 5.88 106.04
CA GLN A 576 12.40 5.07 107.05
C GLN A 576 13.35 5.90 107.90
N LYS A 577 14.17 6.78 107.30
CA LYS A 577 15.04 7.71 108.03
C LYS A 577 14.25 8.65 108.93
N GLU A 578 13.11 9.17 108.46
CA GLU A 578 12.22 10.02 109.25
C GLU A 578 11.59 9.26 110.42
N ILE A 579 11.19 8.00 110.24
CA ILE A 579 10.70 7.12 111.32
C ILE A 579 11.81 6.86 112.34
N PHE A 580 13.03 6.57 111.89
CA PHE A 580 14.18 6.38 112.79
C PHE A 580 14.55 7.67 113.53
N ALA A 581 14.51 8.83 112.86
CA ALA A 581 14.73 10.13 113.47
C ALA A 581 13.66 10.43 114.53
N ALA A 582 12.39 10.18 114.23
CA ALA A 582 11.27 10.32 115.18
C ALA A 582 11.38 9.35 116.37
N ALA A 583 11.89 8.13 116.16
CA ALA A 583 12.14 7.16 117.23
C ALA A 583 13.39 7.50 118.08
N SER A 584 14.34 8.27 117.54
CA SER A 584 15.55 8.73 118.24
C SER A 584 15.41 10.07 118.96
N ALA A 585 14.30 10.79 118.74
CA ALA A 585 14.00 12.01 119.49
C ALA A 585 13.58 11.63 120.93
N PRO A 586 14.13 12.27 121.98
CA PRO A 586 13.77 11.97 123.36
C PRO A 586 12.29 12.30 123.60
N THR A 587 11.55 11.27 124.03
CA THR A 587 10.17 11.34 124.48
C THR A 587 10.02 12.40 125.59
N THR A 588 9.51 13.57 125.24
CA THR A 588 8.96 14.52 126.22
C THR A 588 7.53 14.07 126.59
N PRO A 589 7.14 14.16 127.88
CA PRO A 589 5.89 13.60 128.35
C PRO A 589 4.71 14.42 127.84
N ARG A 590 3.79 13.69 127.21
CA ARG A 590 2.42 14.08 126.89
C ARG A 590 1.70 14.68 128.12
N PRO A 591 1.09 15.88 128.04
CA PRO A 591 0.00 16.23 128.93
C PRO A 591 -1.31 15.62 128.41
N ARG A 592 -2.04 14.97 129.33
CA ARG A 592 -3.42 14.52 129.17
C ARG A 592 -4.37 15.73 129.21
N SER A 593 -5.55 15.49 128.63
CA SER A 593 -6.80 16.25 128.76
C SER A 593 -6.98 17.35 127.70
N ALA A 594 -8.17 17.68 127.21
CA ALA A 594 -9.47 17.02 127.15
C ALA A 594 -10.32 17.94 126.27
N ALA A 595 -11.06 17.43 125.28
CA ALA A 595 -12.34 17.99 124.77
C ALA A 595 -12.61 17.57 123.32
N GLY A 596 -13.86 17.14 123.08
CA GLY A 596 -14.58 17.60 121.90
C GLY A 596 -14.82 16.57 120.80
N GLY A 597 -16.10 16.29 120.56
CA GLY A 597 -16.59 16.24 119.19
C GLY A 597 -17.02 14.88 118.64
N GLY A 598 -17.84 14.14 119.37
CA GLY A 598 -18.55 12.99 118.82
C GLY A 598 -19.85 13.38 118.12
N ARG A 599 -19.82 13.28 116.78
CA ARG A 599 -20.92 12.91 115.84
C ARG A 599 -21.71 13.99 115.06
N THR A 600 -21.73 13.67 113.75
CA THR A 600 -22.69 13.95 112.64
C THR A 600 -22.40 15.17 111.76
N PRO A 601 -22.86 15.22 110.48
CA PRO A 601 -23.21 14.14 109.52
C PRO A 601 -22.53 14.29 108.13
N ARG A 602 -22.75 13.27 107.28
CA ARG A 602 -22.56 13.26 105.81
C ARG A 602 -23.23 14.45 105.11
N THR A 603 -22.66 14.89 103.97
CA THR A 603 -23.29 15.25 102.66
C THR A 603 -22.24 15.96 101.75
N PRO A 604 -22.49 16.30 100.46
CA PRO A 604 -21.86 15.58 99.33
C PRO A 604 -21.12 16.50 98.32
N SER A 605 -20.15 15.97 97.57
CA SER A 605 -19.74 16.52 96.26
C SER A 605 -18.92 15.46 95.52
N GLY A 606 -19.11 15.11 94.25
CA GLY A 606 -20.06 15.57 93.25
C GLY A 606 -19.42 16.27 92.05
N ARG A 607 -18.48 15.66 91.31
CA ARG A 607 -18.31 15.78 89.82
C ARG A 607 -17.11 14.99 89.24
N PRO A 608 -17.03 14.71 87.91
CA PRO A 608 -17.48 13.43 87.38
C PRO A 608 -16.42 12.64 86.57
N ARG A 609 -16.72 11.36 86.35
CA ARG A 609 -16.22 10.53 85.23
C ARG A 609 -16.60 11.17 83.88
N PRO A 610 -15.74 11.15 82.84
CA PRO A 610 -16.24 11.23 81.48
C PRO A 610 -16.82 9.87 81.08
N ALA A 611 -18.07 9.92 80.61
CA ALA A 611 -18.75 8.80 80.00
C ALA A 611 -18.11 8.46 78.64
N SER A 612 -17.91 7.16 78.37
CA SER A 612 -17.75 6.66 77.01
C SER A 612 -19.10 6.76 76.29
N SER A 613 -19.31 7.84 75.56
CA SER A 613 -20.41 7.96 74.61
C SER A 613 -20.16 7.05 73.41
N ARG A 614 -21.03 6.07 73.24
CA ARG A 614 -21.26 5.38 71.97
C ARG A 614 -22.10 6.29 71.08
N ALA A 615 -21.49 6.89 70.07
CA ALA A 615 -22.13 7.31 68.82
C ALA A 615 -21.44 6.49 67.72
N GLY A 616 -22.13 5.71 66.89
CA GLY A 616 -22.98 6.27 65.85
C GLY A 616 -22.06 6.90 64.79
N SER A 617 -21.49 6.10 63.91
CA SER A 617 -21.85 6.15 62.48
C SER A 617 -21.84 7.56 61.89
N THR A 618 -20.71 7.96 61.29
CA THR A 618 -20.69 8.64 59.99
C THR A 618 -19.28 8.57 59.41
N ALA A 619 -19.19 8.01 58.21
CA ALA A 619 -17.98 7.94 57.41
C ALA A 619 -17.53 9.35 56.97
N PRO A 620 -16.22 9.65 56.94
CA PRO A 620 -15.73 10.73 56.10
C PRO A 620 -15.68 10.22 54.66
N ALA A 621 -16.58 10.76 53.84
CA ALA A 621 -16.52 10.67 52.39
C ALA A 621 -15.12 11.04 51.91
N SER A 622 -14.52 10.14 51.13
CA SER A 622 -13.34 10.46 50.31
C SER A 622 -13.71 11.57 49.31
N PRO A 623 -12.85 12.57 49.08
CA PRO A 623 -13.01 13.43 47.92
C PRO A 623 -12.65 12.61 46.68
N VAL A 624 -13.70 12.20 45.96
CA VAL A 624 -13.62 11.69 44.60
C VAL A 624 -13.16 12.85 43.70
N TRP A 625 -11.87 12.88 43.40
CA TRP A 625 -11.37 13.51 42.19
C TRP A 625 -10.89 12.41 41.26
N TYR A 626 -11.82 11.89 40.46
CA TYR A 626 -11.54 11.39 39.12
C TYR A 626 -12.87 11.38 38.34
N GLN A 627 -13.02 12.40 37.48
CA GLN A 627 -13.93 12.34 36.34
C GLN A 627 -13.47 11.16 35.45
N GLN A 628 -14.32 10.16 35.28
CA GLN A 628 -14.32 9.35 34.06
C GLN A 628 -15.42 9.89 33.14
N PRO A 629 -15.14 10.08 31.85
CA PRO A 629 -16.18 10.39 30.88
C PRO A 629 -17.04 9.14 30.66
N ARG A 630 -18.35 9.25 30.93
CA ARG A 630 -19.35 8.33 30.40
C ARG A 630 -19.53 8.63 28.92
N SER A 631 -19.30 7.59 28.13
CA SER A 631 -19.89 7.38 26.81
C SER A 631 -21.43 7.38 26.90
N GLN A 632 -22.04 8.42 26.36
CA GLN A 632 -23.38 8.48 25.76
C GLN A 632 -23.22 9.52 24.65
N GLY A 633 -23.75 9.43 23.45
CA GLY A 633 -24.53 8.43 22.74
C GLY A 633 -24.38 8.78 21.26
N ALA A 634 -24.87 7.90 20.39
CA ALA A 634 -25.00 8.19 18.97
C ALA A 634 -25.89 9.43 18.74
N PRO A 635 -25.52 10.34 17.83
CA PRO A 635 -26.49 11.19 17.16
C PRO A 635 -27.03 10.43 15.95
N SER A 636 -28.27 10.00 16.07
CA SER A 636 -29.16 9.73 14.95
C SER A 636 -29.83 11.03 14.53
N ASP A 637 -29.33 11.63 13.46
CA ASP A 637 -30.01 12.60 12.58
C ASP A 637 -29.83 11.96 11.18
N LEU A 638 -30.83 11.54 10.37
CA LEU A 638 -32.18 12.04 10.08
C LEU A 638 -32.22 13.52 9.68
N GLU A 639 -31.44 13.86 8.66
CA GLU A 639 -31.83 14.78 7.58
C GLU A 639 -31.55 14.01 6.28
N GLY A 640 -32.51 13.71 5.41
CA GLY A 640 -33.36 14.68 4.73
C GLY A 640 -32.93 14.67 3.26
N ALA A 641 -33.33 13.63 2.52
CA ALA A 641 -33.27 13.63 1.07
C ALA A 641 -34.36 14.57 0.54
N PRO A 642 -34.04 15.58 -0.29
CA PRO A 642 -35.05 16.19 -1.15
C PRO A 642 -35.25 15.27 -2.36
N SER A 643 -36.37 14.56 -2.33
CA SER A 643 -37.06 14.09 -3.52
C SER A 643 -37.53 15.30 -4.33
N ASP A 644 -36.83 15.60 -5.41
CA ASP A 644 -37.39 16.37 -6.53
C ASP A 644 -37.64 15.41 -7.69
N LEU A 645 -38.91 15.03 -7.78
CA LEU A 645 -39.57 14.54 -8.98
C LEU A 645 -40.54 15.67 -9.36
N GLU A 646 -40.27 16.38 -10.45
CA GLU A 646 -41.31 16.99 -11.27
C GLU A 646 -40.78 17.24 -12.70
N ALA A 647 -41.60 16.82 -13.67
CA ALA A 647 -41.64 17.16 -15.10
C ALA A 647 -40.48 16.75 -16.03
#